data_AF-A0A9P1EY75-F1
#
_entry.id   AF-A0A9P1EY75-F1
#
_cell.length_a   1.000
_cell.length_b   1.000
_cell.length_c   1.000
_cell.angle_alpha   90.00
_cell.angle_beta   90.00
_cell.angle_gamma   90.00
#
_symmetry.space_group_name_H-M   'P 1'
#
loop_
_entity.id
_entity.type
_entity.pdbx_description
1 polymer ?
#
loop_
_entity_poly.entity_id
_entity_poly.type
_entity_poly.pdbx_seq_one_letter_code
_entity_poly.pdbx_strand_id
1 'polypeptide(L)'
;MKLKMAVRAAQISTLVEEIANDPNLKEDLKILPSNYTFEVPKTIWKIRSTNSTYVALQFPEGLIMYACVIADILEKYTGCDTVIMGDVTYGACCVDDYTAKSMGCDLLVHYGHSCLVPIQNTDGIAMLYVFVNIHINLSHLIDCVRENFQGKRLAVVSTVQFIPSLQTLRTTFNTPEDSSIHIDIPQCKPLSPGEVLGCTSPRLDASKFDAIVYLGDGRFHLESIMIHNPSIEAFQYDPYSRKLTRERYDHDLMRKNRLGAIDIAKRCRTFGLIQGTLGRQGNLKVIEELEVQLERKGKKYLRVLLSEIFPEKLAMFPEVDCWVQVACPRLSIDWGTQFPKPLLYPFELAVALENISVPNDHWPMDYYSNDSTPSSATSMYFNEEKAKPMGTRFEGGKLAKKVHKSVEQLKRHDPDVEVSKEPTRFLLVSNSSILCGVSLEELEAIFLPLDGHAEFLVYPNKRSYSFVQCSSVEAAVHVRAELHGLVPPILKSSHQPFVISFVEKLPEAKKCEDFRPADLGIIEDYVTEELEKELVNLLTNHPNVQSLKHRAVVHFGHVFDYSTNSASEWKEAEPIPQLIEQIVDRLISEGYMRERPDQVTANVYEPGHGIPSHYDTHSAFEDPIVSISLLSDVVMEFKDGANSARIAPVLLKARSLCLIQSESRYRWKHGIVNRKYDVDPRTNRVIPRQKRVSLTLRKIRRRPCECQWKEFCDWDRKGEMSVPSSEDLALKLENSYVSDVYENIASHFDETRHSSWKAVKKFIDEIPRGSLLYDVGCGNGKYLIPKDGLHKIGCDMCMGLCEIARKKDCHVARCDALALPFRTASADAAISIAVLHHIATFERRKRMIEELLRVVKTGGKICVTVWSMDQSQSEYAKMRENKDDVVVTEGSEGGQSERLKVHDGKDFEQQDVLVPWTIDQKGETFLRYYHVFREGEAEHLVESVDGCEMISVEKEQGNYIIIAQKI
;
A
#
# COMPACT_ATOMS: atom_id res chain seq x y z
N MET A 1 -2.38 -17.50 -7.69
CA MET A 1 -1.23 -16.64 -7.48
C MET A 1 -1.60 -15.27 -6.96
N LYS A 2 -1.89 -14.19 -7.70
CA LYS A 2 -1.98 -12.83 -7.08
C LYS A 2 -2.99 -12.68 -5.93
N LEU A 3 -4.23 -13.18 -6.02
CA LEU A 3 -5.19 -13.05 -4.90
C LEU A 3 -5.21 -14.21 -3.89
N LYS A 4 -4.59 -15.37 -4.16
CA LYS A 4 -4.23 -16.31 -3.06
C LYS A 4 -2.93 -15.92 -2.37
N MET A 5 -2.05 -15.19 -3.05
CA MET A 5 -0.95 -14.46 -2.43
C MET A 5 -1.48 -13.24 -1.68
N ALA A 6 -2.52 -12.55 -2.15
CA ALA A 6 -3.14 -11.42 -1.44
C ALA A 6 -4.04 -11.86 -0.28
N VAL A 7 -4.77 -12.98 -0.39
CA VAL A 7 -5.52 -13.56 0.75
C VAL A 7 -4.57 -14.18 1.76
N ARG A 8 -3.54 -14.92 1.31
CA ARG A 8 -2.50 -15.40 2.23
C ARG A 8 -1.71 -14.22 2.80
N ALA A 9 -1.42 -13.17 2.03
CA ALA A 9 -0.76 -11.96 2.54
C ALA A 9 -1.67 -11.16 3.46
N ALA A 10 -2.98 -11.11 3.21
CA ALA A 10 -3.97 -10.46 4.06
C ALA A 10 -4.18 -11.25 5.35
N GLN A 11 -4.29 -12.58 5.30
CA GLN A 11 -4.30 -13.44 6.48
C GLN A 11 -3.00 -13.33 7.28
N ILE A 12 -1.85 -13.31 6.58
CA ILE A 12 -0.56 -13.04 7.22
C ILE A 12 -0.58 -11.64 7.82
N SER A 13 -1.10 -10.63 7.12
CA SER A 13 -1.21 -9.25 7.61
C SER A 13 -2.08 -9.20 8.85
N THR A 14 -3.26 -9.84 8.84
CA THR A 14 -4.17 -9.94 9.97
C THR A 14 -3.51 -10.64 11.16
N LEU A 15 -2.82 -11.77 10.95
CA LEU A 15 -2.09 -12.45 12.03
C LEU A 15 -0.92 -11.61 12.57
N VAL A 16 -0.21 -10.91 11.67
CA VAL A 16 0.87 -10.00 12.03
C VAL A 16 0.31 -8.77 12.77
N GLU A 17 -0.86 -8.27 12.38
CA GLU A 17 -1.58 -7.17 13.02
C GLU A 17 -2.12 -7.60 14.38
N GLU A 18 -2.65 -8.81 14.53
CA GLU A 18 -3.03 -9.41 15.82
C GLU A 18 -1.83 -9.46 16.77
N ILE A 19 -0.68 -9.94 16.28
CA ILE A 19 0.58 -9.92 17.04
C ILE A 19 1.01 -8.49 17.34
N ALA A 20 0.97 -7.60 16.34
CA ALA A 20 1.34 -6.20 16.51
C ALA A 20 0.43 -5.48 17.49
N ASN A 21 -0.82 -5.94 17.64
CA ASN A 21 -1.83 -5.42 18.56
C ASN A 21 -1.72 -5.95 19.99
N ASP A 22 -0.81 -6.90 20.27
CA ASP A 22 -0.48 -7.29 21.64
C ASP A 22 0.00 -6.05 22.43
N PRO A 23 -0.73 -5.64 23.48
CA PRO A 23 -0.42 -4.42 24.22
C PRO A 23 0.91 -4.50 24.96
N ASN A 24 1.32 -5.70 25.40
CA ASN A 24 2.62 -5.88 26.03
C ASN A 24 3.73 -5.73 24.99
N LEU A 25 3.56 -6.32 23.80
CA LEU A 25 4.56 -6.21 22.73
C LEU A 25 4.70 -4.75 22.28
N LYS A 26 3.59 -4.02 22.13
CA LYS A 26 3.62 -2.59 21.80
C LYS A 26 4.40 -1.76 22.81
N GLU A 27 4.33 -2.08 24.09
CA GLU A 27 5.10 -1.39 25.13
C GLU A 27 6.59 -1.68 25.01
N ASP A 28 6.96 -2.96 24.90
CA ASP A 28 8.36 -3.37 24.77
C ASP A 28 9.02 -2.81 23.49
N LEU A 29 8.26 -2.71 22.39
CA LEU A 29 8.76 -2.14 21.13
C LEU A 29 9.09 -0.64 21.21
N LYS A 30 8.60 0.10 22.24
CA LYS A 30 8.94 1.53 22.42
C LYS A 30 10.42 1.76 22.75
N ILE A 31 11.15 0.72 23.15
CA ILE A 31 12.61 0.78 23.38
C ILE A 31 13.35 1.00 22.05
N LEU A 32 12.78 0.53 20.93
CA LEU A 32 13.35 0.71 19.59
C LEU A 32 13.04 2.12 19.05
N PRO A 33 13.93 2.69 18.23
CA PRO A 33 13.76 4.04 17.69
C PRO A 33 12.55 4.13 16.75
N SER A 34 11.68 5.12 16.97
CA SER A 34 10.39 5.24 16.25
C SER A 34 10.51 5.62 14.77
N ASN A 35 11.68 6.07 14.31
CA ASN A 35 11.93 6.38 12.91
C ASN A 35 12.45 5.18 12.09
N TYR A 36 12.68 4.01 12.72
CA TYR A 36 13.07 2.77 12.06
C TYR A 36 11.95 1.72 12.18
N THR A 37 11.63 1.05 11.07
CA THR A 37 10.61 -0.02 11.08
C THR A 37 11.25 -1.41 11.09
N PHE A 38 11.48 -1.99 12.28
CA PHE A 38 12.08 -3.32 12.45
C PHE A 38 11.13 -4.51 12.19
N GLU A 39 9.86 -4.27 11.85
CA GLU A 39 8.85 -5.32 11.59
C GLU A 39 8.86 -6.50 12.60
N VAL A 40 9.11 -6.23 13.89
CA VAL A 40 9.20 -7.27 14.94
C VAL A 40 7.94 -8.14 15.01
N PRO A 41 6.70 -7.62 14.88
CA PRO A 41 5.50 -8.45 14.80
C PRO A 41 5.51 -9.47 13.65
N LYS A 42 6.07 -9.09 12.50
CA LYS A 42 6.24 -10.00 11.35
C LYS A 42 7.28 -11.07 11.63
N THR A 43 8.31 -10.74 12.39
CA THR A 43 9.33 -11.70 12.84
C THR A 43 8.74 -12.71 13.82
N ILE A 44 7.98 -12.26 14.82
CA ILE A 44 7.23 -13.12 15.76
C ILE A 44 6.25 -14.03 15.01
N TRP A 45 5.49 -13.47 14.07
CA TRP A 45 4.59 -14.25 13.22
C TRP A 45 5.37 -15.33 12.45
N LYS A 46 6.52 -14.97 11.88
CA LYS A 46 7.32 -15.90 11.10
C LYS A 46 7.80 -17.06 11.97
N ILE A 47 8.38 -16.78 13.14
CA ILE A 47 8.85 -17.78 14.11
C ILE A 47 7.72 -18.76 14.47
N ARG A 48 6.55 -18.23 14.83
CA ARG A 48 5.35 -19.04 15.16
C ARG A 48 4.88 -19.87 13.95
N SER A 49 4.85 -19.28 12.75
CA SER A 49 4.36 -19.94 11.54
C SER A 49 5.27 -21.07 11.05
N THR A 50 6.57 -21.00 11.35
CA THR A 50 7.56 -22.02 11.01
C THR A 50 7.84 -22.98 12.16
N ASN A 51 7.20 -22.79 13.32
CA ASN A 51 7.50 -23.50 14.56
C ASN A 51 9.00 -23.50 14.86
N SER A 52 9.68 -22.37 14.60
CA SER A 52 11.13 -22.26 14.78
C SER A 52 11.45 -22.16 16.26
N THR A 53 12.39 -22.99 16.71
CA THR A 53 12.80 -23.06 18.12
C THR A 53 14.14 -22.37 18.34
N TYR A 54 15.01 -22.34 17.33
CA TYR A 54 16.29 -21.63 17.39
C TYR A 54 16.44 -20.66 16.21
N VAL A 55 16.61 -19.37 16.50
CA VAL A 55 16.49 -18.29 15.50
C VAL A 55 17.77 -17.47 15.42
N ALA A 56 18.38 -17.41 14.24
CA ALA A 56 19.53 -16.56 13.95
C ALA A 56 19.08 -15.14 13.57
N LEU A 57 19.70 -14.13 14.17
CA LEU A 57 19.47 -12.71 13.87
C LEU A 57 20.73 -12.10 13.26
N GLN A 58 20.64 -11.62 12.02
CA GLN A 58 21.75 -11.00 11.31
C GLN A 58 21.45 -9.52 11.03
N PHE A 59 22.36 -8.64 11.45
CA PHE A 59 22.23 -7.19 11.33
C PHE A 59 23.45 -6.58 10.65
N PRO A 60 23.30 -5.52 9.82
CA PRO A 60 24.42 -4.66 9.47
C PRO A 60 24.95 -3.92 10.69
N GLU A 61 26.17 -3.42 10.60
CA GLU A 61 26.91 -2.78 11.69
C GLU A 61 26.12 -1.60 12.30
N GLY A 62 25.39 -0.84 11.48
CA GLY A 62 24.58 0.29 11.94
C GLY A 62 23.32 -0.10 12.73
N LEU A 63 22.89 -1.36 12.69
CA LEU A 63 21.68 -1.85 13.36
C LEU A 63 21.97 -2.88 14.47
N ILE A 64 23.19 -3.40 14.56
CA ILE A 64 23.56 -4.43 15.56
C ILE A 64 23.38 -3.96 17.00
N MET A 65 23.44 -2.65 17.25
CA MET A 65 23.16 -2.06 18.57
C MET A 65 21.74 -2.34 19.09
N TYR A 66 20.80 -2.71 18.20
CA TYR A 66 19.43 -3.10 18.57
C TYR A 66 19.26 -4.62 18.73
N ALA A 67 20.31 -5.41 18.44
CA ALA A 67 20.20 -6.87 18.35
C ALA A 67 19.76 -7.53 19.66
N CYS A 68 20.36 -7.14 20.79
CA CYS A 68 19.99 -7.72 22.10
C CYS A 68 18.55 -7.39 22.49
N VAL A 69 18.10 -6.14 22.27
CA VAL A 69 16.72 -5.73 22.58
C VAL A 69 15.73 -6.50 21.72
N ILE A 70 16.02 -6.66 20.43
CA ILE A 70 15.16 -7.43 19.51
C ILE A 70 15.17 -8.92 19.92
N ALA A 71 16.32 -9.49 20.26
CA ALA A 71 16.44 -10.85 20.76
C ALA A 71 15.55 -11.07 22.00
N ASP A 72 15.71 -10.25 23.05
CA ASP A 72 14.93 -10.34 24.29
C ASP A 72 13.41 -10.32 24.02
N ILE A 73 12.98 -9.45 23.10
CA ILE A 73 11.56 -9.36 22.71
C ILE A 73 11.14 -10.65 21.98
N LEU A 74 11.92 -11.14 21.02
CA LEU A 74 11.54 -12.35 20.28
C LEU A 74 11.46 -13.58 21.21
N GLU A 75 12.42 -13.76 22.11
CA GLU A 75 12.42 -14.84 23.10
C GLU A 75 11.21 -14.74 24.03
N LYS A 76 10.93 -13.53 24.56
CA LYS A 76 9.77 -13.28 25.44
C LYS A 76 8.44 -13.65 24.79
N TYR A 77 8.23 -13.31 23.51
CA TYR A 77 6.93 -13.48 22.84
C TYR A 77 6.77 -14.78 22.06
N THR A 78 7.83 -15.56 21.88
CA THR A 78 7.76 -16.82 21.12
C THR A 78 8.28 -18.03 21.88
N GLY A 79 9.08 -17.83 22.93
CA GLY A 79 9.77 -18.90 23.63
C GLY A 79 10.85 -19.59 22.79
N CYS A 80 11.25 -19.02 21.65
CA CYS A 80 12.42 -19.49 20.92
C CYS A 80 13.70 -19.07 21.65
N ASP A 81 14.80 -19.78 21.38
CA ASP A 81 16.15 -19.31 21.67
C ASP A 81 16.66 -18.49 20.48
N THR A 82 17.39 -17.39 20.73
CA THR A 82 17.99 -16.58 19.67
C THR A 82 19.52 -16.67 19.67
N VAL A 83 20.11 -16.50 18.48
CA VAL A 83 21.56 -16.30 18.31
C VAL A 83 21.81 -15.08 17.45
N ILE A 84 22.57 -14.12 17.98
CA ILE A 84 22.96 -12.92 17.26
C ILE A 84 24.22 -13.24 16.45
N MET A 85 24.15 -13.06 15.13
CA MET A 85 25.30 -13.23 14.25
C MET A 85 26.22 -12.01 14.38
N GLY A 86 27.37 -12.20 15.01
CA GLY A 86 28.33 -11.13 15.29
C GLY A 86 29.30 -10.81 14.16
N ASP A 87 29.30 -11.60 13.08
CA ASP A 87 30.13 -11.35 11.90
C ASP A 87 29.59 -10.18 11.06
N VAL A 88 30.49 -9.55 10.29
CA VAL A 88 30.18 -8.40 9.45
C VAL A 88 29.10 -8.70 8.42
N THR A 89 28.21 -7.73 8.18
CA THR A 89 27.11 -7.86 7.23
C THR A 89 26.99 -6.60 6.37
N TYR A 90 27.83 -6.53 5.33
CA TYR A 90 27.88 -5.38 4.42
C TYR A 90 26.67 -5.19 3.48
N GLY A 91 25.81 -6.19 3.31
CA GLY A 91 24.74 -6.12 2.31
C GLY A 91 23.89 -7.37 2.17
N ALA A 92 22.87 -7.30 1.30
CA ALA A 92 21.99 -8.42 0.96
C ALA A 92 22.71 -9.65 0.36
N CYS A 93 23.94 -9.48 -0.12
CA CYS A 93 24.80 -10.56 -0.62
C CYS A 93 25.54 -11.32 0.50
N CYS A 94 25.57 -10.79 1.73
CA CYS A 94 26.25 -11.35 2.90
C CYS A 94 25.32 -12.20 3.79
N VAL A 95 24.22 -12.71 3.24
CA VAL A 95 23.31 -13.59 3.96
C VAL A 95 24.04 -14.85 4.38
N ASP A 96 24.15 -15.08 5.69
CA ASP A 96 24.91 -16.20 6.23
C ASP A 96 24.00 -17.34 6.72
N ASP A 97 23.30 -17.93 5.75
CA ASP A 97 22.40 -19.05 6.00
C ASP A 97 23.16 -20.36 6.28
N TYR A 98 24.42 -20.48 5.82
CA TYR A 98 25.26 -21.64 6.07
C TYR A 98 25.69 -21.75 7.53
N THR A 99 26.17 -20.66 8.14
CA THR A 99 26.57 -20.67 9.56
C THR A 99 25.34 -20.84 10.45
N ALA A 100 24.25 -20.11 10.18
CA ALA A 100 23.00 -20.24 10.92
C ALA A 100 22.49 -21.70 10.94
N LYS A 101 22.50 -22.37 9.78
CA LYS A 101 22.14 -23.79 9.68
C LYS A 101 23.11 -24.70 10.43
N SER A 102 24.42 -24.43 10.35
CA SER A 102 25.44 -25.23 11.03
C SER A 102 25.36 -25.13 12.56
N MET A 103 24.85 -24.01 13.07
CA MET A 103 24.53 -23.83 14.50
C MET A 103 23.21 -24.50 14.90
N GLY A 104 22.46 -25.08 13.96
CA GLY A 104 21.19 -25.73 14.22
C GLY A 104 19.99 -24.78 14.26
N CYS A 105 20.11 -23.56 13.72
CA CYS A 105 18.98 -22.63 13.66
C CYS A 105 17.97 -23.05 12.59
N ASP A 106 16.70 -22.87 12.90
CA ASP A 106 15.56 -23.22 12.04
C ASP A 106 15.08 -22.03 11.18
N LEU A 107 15.45 -20.80 11.59
CA LEU A 107 15.09 -19.55 10.93
C LEU A 107 16.26 -18.55 11.00
N LEU A 108 16.55 -17.88 9.89
CA LEU A 108 17.41 -16.70 9.80
C LEU A 108 16.58 -15.45 9.50
N VAL A 109 16.72 -14.43 10.34
CA VAL A 109 16.12 -13.10 10.12
C VAL A 109 17.24 -12.12 9.75
N HIS A 110 17.19 -11.61 8.52
CA HIS A 110 18.18 -10.69 7.96
C HIS A 110 17.61 -9.26 7.90
N TYR A 111 18.20 -8.36 8.68
CA TYR A 111 17.74 -6.97 8.79
C TYR A 111 18.49 -6.02 7.86
N GLY A 112 17.84 -4.95 7.42
CA GLY A 112 18.44 -3.78 6.77
C GLY A 112 18.67 -3.88 5.27
N HIS A 113 18.44 -5.03 4.61
CA HIS A 113 18.71 -5.19 3.18
C HIS A 113 17.56 -5.87 2.41
N SER A 114 17.46 -5.57 1.11
CA SER A 114 16.49 -6.19 0.21
C SER A 114 16.80 -7.66 -0.10
N CYS A 115 15.80 -8.40 -0.61
CA CYS A 115 15.90 -9.84 -0.89
C CYS A 115 16.73 -10.15 -2.15
N LEU A 116 18.04 -9.85 -2.15
CA LEU A 116 18.92 -10.14 -3.29
C LEU A 116 19.08 -11.65 -3.52
N VAL A 117 19.23 -12.42 -2.42
CA VAL A 117 19.27 -13.87 -2.46
C VAL A 117 17.83 -14.39 -2.36
N PRO A 118 17.30 -15.09 -3.37
CA PRO A 118 15.97 -15.65 -3.28
C PRO A 118 15.86 -16.63 -2.10
N ILE A 119 14.84 -16.47 -1.26
CA ILE A 119 14.58 -17.35 -0.09
C ILE A 119 14.47 -18.83 -0.50
N GLN A 120 14.15 -19.14 -1.77
CA GLN A 120 14.12 -20.52 -2.25
C GLN A 120 15.51 -21.15 -2.39
N ASN A 121 16.59 -20.38 -2.25
CA ASN A 121 17.96 -20.86 -2.38
C ASN A 121 18.63 -21.16 -1.02
N THR A 122 17.94 -20.91 0.11
CA THR A 122 18.41 -21.19 1.48
C THR A 122 17.92 -22.55 1.96
N ASP A 123 18.41 -23.62 1.33
CA ASP A 123 17.91 -24.98 1.57
C ASP A 123 18.18 -25.46 3.01
N GLY A 124 17.11 -25.81 3.72
CA GLY A 124 17.18 -26.38 5.06
C GLY A 124 17.26 -25.36 6.19
N ILE A 125 16.96 -24.09 5.93
CA ILE A 125 16.69 -23.08 6.96
C ILE A 125 15.61 -22.10 6.44
N ALA A 126 14.64 -21.75 7.29
CA ALA A 126 13.66 -20.73 6.92
C ALA A 126 14.33 -19.34 6.89
N MET A 127 13.83 -18.44 6.05
CA MET A 127 14.41 -17.09 5.96
C MET A 127 13.33 -16.00 5.96
N LEU A 128 13.66 -14.88 6.61
CA LEU A 128 12.89 -13.63 6.60
C LEU A 128 13.84 -12.44 6.36
N TYR A 129 13.47 -11.57 5.44
CA TYR A 129 14.09 -10.27 5.27
C TYR A 129 13.23 -9.19 5.89
N VAL A 130 13.88 -8.26 6.60
CA VAL A 130 13.27 -7.04 7.14
C VAL A 130 14.07 -5.86 6.60
N PHE A 131 13.45 -5.00 5.80
CA PHE A 131 14.19 -3.95 5.07
C PHE A 131 14.58 -2.76 5.95
N VAL A 132 13.87 -2.55 7.05
CA VAL A 132 14.08 -1.44 8.00
C VAL A 132 13.93 -0.09 7.30
N ASN A 133 12.69 0.29 6.99
CA ASN A 133 12.39 1.61 6.42
C ASN A 133 12.75 2.72 7.42
N ILE A 134 13.33 3.80 6.92
CA ILE A 134 13.72 4.97 7.72
C ILE A 134 12.85 6.16 7.31
N HIS A 135 12.13 6.71 8.28
CA HIS A 135 11.28 7.88 8.04
C HIS A 135 12.10 9.18 8.08
N ILE A 136 11.91 10.02 7.05
CA ILE A 136 12.63 11.28 6.86
C ILE A 136 11.66 12.46 6.63
N ASN A 137 12.16 13.69 6.77
CA ASN A 137 11.41 14.87 6.37
C ASN A 137 11.37 14.97 4.84
N LEU A 138 10.25 14.54 4.26
CA LEU A 138 10.05 14.50 2.81
C LEU A 138 9.71 15.87 2.21
N SER A 139 9.02 16.76 2.94
CA SER A 139 8.68 18.09 2.44
C SER A 139 9.94 18.91 2.14
N HIS A 140 10.93 18.85 3.02
CA HIS A 140 12.22 19.53 2.78
C HIS A 140 12.95 18.97 1.54
N LEU A 141 12.88 17.66 1.27
CA LEU A 141 13.44 17.08 0.04
C LEU A 141 12.70 17.61 -1.20
N ILE A 142 11.37 17.67 -1.16
CA ILE A 142 10.54 18.21 -2.25
C ILE A 142 10.91 19.66 -2.53
N ASP A 143 11.02 20.50 -1.49
CA ASP A 143 11.39 21.91 -1.66
C ASP A 143 12.80 22.07 -2.24
N CYS A 144 13.76 21.29 -1.76
CA CYS A 144 15.12 21.29 -2.32
C CYS A 144 15.13 20.91 -3.80
N VAL A 145 14.34 19.89 -4.19
CA VAL A 145 14.26 19.46 -5.59
C VAL A 145 13.59 20.54 -6.45
N ARG A 146 12.50 21.13 -5.96
CA ARG A 146 11.75 22.18 -6.65
C ARG A 146 12.63 23.40 -6.93
N GLU A 147 13.38 23.87 -5.95
CA GLU A 147 14.19 25.09 -6.10
C GLU A 147 15.42 24.91 -7.01
N ASN A 148 15.97 23.70 -7.10
CA ASN A 148 17.27 23.47 -7.78
C ASN A 148 17.15 22.87 -9.19
N PHE A 149 16.02 22.26 -9.56
CA PHE A 149 15.91 21.46 -10.79
C PHE A 149 14.74 21.85 -11.71
N GLN A 150 14.31 23.11 -11.68
CA GLN A 150 13.29 23.63 -12.59
C GLN A 150 13.64 23.36 -14.08
N GLY A 151 12.68 22.81 -14.82
CA GLY A 151 12.76 22.43 -16.23
C GLY A 151 13.56 21.14 -16.51
N LYS A 152 13.94 20.37 -15.50
CA LYS A 152 14.87 19.24 -15.62
C LYS A 152 14.17 17.87 -15.53
N ARG A 153 14.77 16.87 -16.17
CA ARG A 153 14.41 15.46 -16.03
C ARG A 153 15.44 14.74 -15.16
N LEU A 154 15.00 14.26 -14.01
CA LEU A 154 15.84 13.67 -12.96
C LEU A 154 15.68 12.16 -12.89
N ALA A 155 16.80 11.45 -12.72
CA ALA A 155 16.81 10.07 -12.25
C ALA A 155 17.00 10.06 -10.74
N VAL A 156 16.00 9.57 -9.99
CA VAL A 156 16.03 9.58 -8.53
C VAL A 156 16.25 8.15 -8.01
N VAL A 157 17.30 7.97 -7.21
CA VAL A 157 17.73 6.67 -6.68
C VAL A 157 18.10 6.74 -5.19
N SER A 158 18.16 5.58 -4.52
CA SER A 158 18.51 5.45 -3.10
C SER A 158 18.82 4.00 -2.73
N THR A 159 19.09 3.75 -1.45
CA THR A 159 19.12 2.41 -0.85
C THR A 159 17.70 1.96 -0.47
N VAL A 160 17.54 0.67 -0.12
CA VAL A 160 16.23 0.07 0.18
C VAL A 160 15.43 0.82 1.26
N GLN A 161 16.10 1.44 2.23
CA GLN A 161 15.47 2.07 3.39
C GLN A 161 14.64 3.32 3.05
N PHE A 162 14.90 3.96 1.91
CA PHE A 162 14.22 5.20 1.49
C PHE A 162 13.41 5.06 0.19
N ILE A 163 13.23 3.84 -0.34
CA ILE A 163 12.43 3.61 -1.55
C ILE A 163 11.00 4.17 -1.47
N PRO A 164 10.27 4.05 -0.33
CA PRO A 164 8.97 4.70 -0.19
C PRO A 164 9.04 6.23 -0.43
N SER A 165 10.08 6.89 0.07
CA SER A 165 10.29 8.34 -0.11
C SER A 165 10.51 8.71 -1.58
N LEU A 166 11.20 7.88 -2.37
CA LEU A 166 11.36 8.13 -3.81
C LEU A 166 10.02 8.06 -4.54
N GLN A 167 9.18 7.06 -4.22
CA GLN A 167 7.87 6.91 -4.87
C GLN A 167 6.99 8.13 -4.61
N THR A 168 6.96 8.63 -3.37
CA THR A 168 6.24 9.86 -3.04
C THR A 168 6.80 11.06 -3.82
N LEU A 169 8.13 11.21 -3.90
CA LEU A 169 8.78 12.28 -4.67
C LEU A 169 8.36 12.26 -6.16
N ARG A 170 8.34 11.08 -6.80
CA ARG A 170 7.88 10.93 -8.20
C ARG A 170 6.41 11.30 -8.36
N THR A 171 5.53 10.86 -7.46
CA THR A 171 4.10 11.18 -7.52
C THR A 171 3.84 12.67 -7.33
N THR A 172 4.66 13.36 -6.52
CA THR A 172 4.59 14.81 -6.32
C THR A 172 4.93 15.61 -7.59
N PHE A 173 5.97 15.22 -8.33
CA PHE A 173 6.45 16.02 -9.48
C PHE A 173 5.92 15.57 -10.85
N ASN A 174 5.43 14.33 -11.00
CA ASN A 174 4.93 13.83 -12.29
C ASN A 174 3.40 13.94 -12.43
N THR A 175 2.80 15.00 -11.89
CA THR A 175 1.37 15.25 -12.09
C THR A 175 1.10 15.88 -13.47
N PRO A 176 -0.11 15.76 -14.02
CA PRO A 176 -0.46 16.41 -15.29
C PRO A 176 -0.40 17.94 -15.22
N GLU A 177 -0.60 18.54 -14.04
CA GLU A 177 -0.56 19.99 -13.82
C GLU A 177 0.87 20.53 -13.60
N ASP A 178 1.80 19.72 -13.08
CA ASP A 178 3.18 20.09 -12.82
C ASP A 178 4.11 19.54 -13.93
N SER A 179 4.43 20.39 -14.90
CA SER A 179 5.45 20.09 -15.93
C SER A 179 6.81 20.70 -15.60
N SER A 180 6.99 21.22 -14.39
CA SER A 180 8.21 21.95 -14.01
C SER A 180 9.40 21.01 -13.85
N ILE A 181 9.22 19.79 -13.35
CA ILE A 181 10.29 18.81 -13.14
C ILE A 181 9.75 17.43 -13.46
N HIS A 182 10.52 16.62 -14.20
CA HIS A 182 10.13 15.23 -14.49
C HIS A 182 11.03 14.26 -13.71
N ILE A 183 10.44 13.43 -12.86
CA ILE A 183 11.16 12.43 -12.06
C ILE A 183 10.94 11.03 -12.61
N ASP A 184 12.01 10.34 -12.97
CA ASP A 184 11.99 8.90 -13.17
C ASP A 184 12.70 8.18 -12.03
N ILE A 185 12.13 7.05 -11.65
CA ILE A 185 12.71 6.12 -10.69
C ILE A 185 13.18 4.88 -11.48
N PRO A 186 14.44 4.84 -11.92
CA PRO A 186 14.96 3.73 -12.72
C PRO A 186 15.03 2.44 -11.89
N GLN A 187 14.82 1.28 -12.51
CA GLN A 187 14.88 -0.02 -11.84
C GLN A 187 15.95 -0.89 -12.49
N CYS A 188 16.80 -1.49 -11.66
CA CYS A 188 17.70 -2.57 -12.06
C CYS A 188 17.23 -3.86 -11.38
N LYS A 189 16.48 -4.71 -12.09
CA LYS A 189 15.95 -5.96 -11.51
C LYS A 189 17.12 -6.85 -11.06
N PRO A 190 17.04 -7.62 -9.97
CA PRO A 190 15.87 -7.88 -9.14
C PRO A 190 15.57 -6.80 -8.09
N LEU A 191 16.34 -5.71 -8.03
CA LEU A 191 16.16 -4.65 -7.06
C LEU A 191 14.83 -3.90 -7.26
N SER A 192 14.38 -3.23 -6.21
CA SER A 192 13.19 -2.39 -6.22
C SER A 192 13.39 -1.17 -7.15
N PRO A 193 12.33 -0.59 -7.74
CA PRO A 193 12.47 0.65 -8.49
C PRO A 193 13.10 1.74 -7.63
N GLY A 194 14.21 2.32 -8.12
CA GLY A 194 14.98 3.37 -7.45
C GLY A 194 16.09 2.85 -6.56
N GLU A 195 16.16 1.54 -6.33
CA GLU A 195 17.16 0.93 -5.46
C GLU A 195 18.49 0.73 -6.19
N VAL A 196 19.57 1.17 -5.56
CA VAL A 196 20.95 0.94 -5.99
C VAL A 196 21.76 0.25 -4.89
N LEU A 197 22.66 -0.64 -5.30
CA LEU A 197 23.66 -1.26 -4.45
C LEU A 197 25.04 -0.74 -4.84
N GLY A 198 26.05 -0.90 -3.98
CA GLY A 198 27.42 -0.54 -4.31
C GLY A 198 27.99 -1.26 -5.55
N CYS A 199 27.42 -2.41 -5.92
CA CYS A 199 27.86 -3.26 -7.03
C CYS A 199 26.82 -3.41 -8.16
N THR A 200 25.65 -2.78 -8.05
CA THR A 200 24.58 -2.87 -9.08
C THR A 200 23.83 -1.56 -9.11
N SER A 201 23.78 -0.91 -10.28
CA SER A 201 23.08 0.36 -10.49
C SER A 201 22.57 0.45 -11.93
N PRO A 202 21.47 1.18 -12.19
CA PRO A 202 20.92 1.29 -13.53
C PRO A 202 21.84 2.10 -14.47
N ARG A 203 21.90 1.70 -15.73
CA ARG A 203 22.47 2.53 -16.81
C ARG A 203 21.40 3.49 -17.33
N LEU A 204 21.74 4.76 -17.42
CA LEU A 204 20.86 5.84 -17.82
C LEU A 204 21.25 6.36 -19.20
N ASP A 205 20.26 6.83 -19.94
CA ASP A 205 20.46 7.49 -21.23
C ASP A 205 20.76 8.98 -20.99
N ALA A 206 22.01 9.37 -21.20
CA ALA A 206 22.46 10.76 -20.99
C ALA A 206 21.77 11.77 -21.93
N SER A 207 21.11 11.32 -22.99
CA SER A 207 20.28 12.20 -23.82
C SER A 207 18.90 12.51 -23.22
N LYS A 208 18.49 11.73 -22.21
CA LYS A 208 17.17 11.85 -21.55
C LYS A 208 17.24 12.46 -20.16
N PHE A 209 18.31 12.18 -19.42
CA PHE A 209 18.44 12.61 -18.03
C PHE A 209 19.39 13.79 -17.88
N ASP A 210 18.92 14.85 -17.23
CA ASP A 210 19.74 16.02 -16.91
C ASP A 210 20.62 15.78 -15.68
N ALA A 211 20.10 15.09 -14.66
CA ALA A 211 20.81 14.86 -13.40
C ALA A 211 20.31 13.61 -12.67
N ILE A 212 21.17 13.09 -11.80
CA ILE A 212 20.88 12.03 -10.83
C ILE A 212 20.72 12.68 -9.45
N VAL A 213 19.64 12.35 -8.73
CA VAL A 213 19.47 12.73 -7.33
C VAL A 213 19.45 11.46 -6.49
N TYR A 214 20.48 11.29 -5.65
CA TYR A 214 20.56 10.21 -4.67
C TYR A 214 20.04 10.69 -3.32
N LEU A 215 19.08 9.96 -2.76
CA LEU A 215 18.61 10.16 -1.39
C LEU A 215 19.36 9.23 -0.45
N GLY A 216 19.97 9.76 0.60
CA GLY A 216 20.65 8.98 1.63
C GLY A 216 21.99 9.59 2.03
N ASP A 217 22.56 9.08 3.12
CA ASP A 217 23.90 9.44 3.57
C ASP A 217 24.96 8.55 2.92
N GLY A 218 26.23 8.95 3.11
CA GLY A 218 27.40 8.24 2.58
C GLY A 218 27.54 8.32 1.06
N ARG A 219 28.74 8.03 0.55
CA ARG A 219 29.04 8.11 -0.89
C ARG A 219 29.06 6.75 -1.59
N PHE A 220 29.16 5.65 -0.85
CA PHE A 220 29.34 4.32 -1.42
C PHE A 220 28.29 3.96 -2.50
N HIS A 221 27.00 4.06 -2.19
CA HIS A 221 25.93 3.73 -3.14
C HIS A 221 25.80 4.76 -4.28
N LEU A 222 25.96 6.04 -3.96
CA LEU A 222 25.97 7.13 -4.93
C LEU A 222 27.11 6.96 -5.96
N GLU A 223 28.31 6.65 -5.51
CA GLU A 223 29.46 6.41 -6.39
C GLU A 223 29.20 5.26 -7.35
N SER A 224 28.43 4.24 -6.95
CA SER A 224 28.05 3.15 -7.86
C SER A 224 27.30 3.65 -9.08
N ILE A 225 26.26 4.49 -8.89
CA ILE A 225 25.51 5.03 -10.02
C ILE A 225 26.32 6.05 -10.82
N MET A 226 27.21 6.81 -10.17
CA MET A 226 28.12 7.74 -10.85
C MET A 226 29.11 6.99 -11.76
N ILE A 227 29.71 5.89 -11.29
CA ILE A 227 30.65 5.08 -12.08
C ILE A 227 29.97 4.48 -13.32
N HIS A 228 28.71 4.06 -13.20
CA HIS A 228 27.93 3.55 -14.34
C HIS A 228 27.50 4.66 -15.32
N ASN A 229 27.41 5.90 -14.86
CA ASN A 229 26.86 7.02 -15.61
C ASN A 229 27.76 8.27 -15.53
N PRO A 230 29.02 8.20 -16.01
CA PRO A 230 30.04 9.24 -15.78
C PRO A 230 29.71 10.59 -16.44
N SER A 231 28.78 10.61 -17.39
CA SER A 231 28.40 11.80 -18.15
C SER A 231 27.20 12.57 -17.58
N ILE A 232 26.53 12.06 -16.54
CA ILE A 232 25.35 12.71 -15.94
C ILE A 232 25.75 13.32 -14.60
N GLU A 233 25.32 14.57 -14.34
CA GLU A 233 25.60 15.23 -13.07
C GLU A 233 24.88 14.54 -11.91
N ALA A 234 25.55 14.36 -10.78
CA ALA A 234 24.98 13.68 -9.62
C ALA A 234 24.91 14.59 -8.39
N PHE A 235 23.80 14.47 -7.65
CA PHE A 235 23.51 15.21 -6.44
C PHE A 235 23.14 14.24 -5.32
N GLN A 236 23.51 14.59 -4.10
CA GLN A 236 23.17 13.86 -2.88
C GLN A 236 22.27 14.73 -2.01
N TYR A 237 21.11 14.19 -1.63
CA TYR A 237 20.34 14.72 -0.52
C TYR A 237 20.55 13.84 0.71
N ASP A 238 21.21 14.38 1.72
CA ASP A 238 21.36 13.75 3.03
C ASP A 238 20.15 14.11 3.91
N PRO A 239 19.28 13.14 4.27
CA PRO A 239 18.08 13.39 5.06
C PRO A 239 18.35 13.77 6.52
N TYR A 240 19.54 13.49 7.04
CA TYR A 240 19.90 13.78 8.43
C TYR A 240 20.42 15.22 8.56
N SER A 241 21.37 15.61 7.71
CA SER A 241 21.89 16.98 7.70
C SER A 241 20.97 17.96 6.95
N ARG A 242 20.00 17.45 6.18
CA ARG A 242 19.08 18.21 5.33
C ARG A 242 19.82 19.09 4.32
N LYS A 243 20.81 18.51 3.64
CA LYS A 243 21.64 19.20 2.64
C LYS A 243 21.55 18.50 1.30
N LEU A 244 21.36 19.28 0.24
CA LEU A 244 21.53 18.87 -1.14
C LEU A 244 22.92 19.32 -1.62
N THR A 245 23.82 18.38 -1.92
CA THR A 245 25.17 18.66 -2.43
C THR A 245 25.34 18.12 -3.84
N ARG A 246 26.16 18.80 -4.65
CA ARG A 246 26.58 18.30 -5.95
C ARG A 246 27.84 17.46 -5.76
N GLU A 247 27.78 16.21 -6.20
CA GLU A 247 28.84 15.22 -5.98
C GLU A 247 29.65 14.97 -7.27
N ARG A 248 30.96 14.72 -7.12
CA ARG A 248 31.88 14.44 -8.24
C ARG A 248 32.70 13.19 -7.95
N TYR A 249 32.95 12.41 -8.99
CA TYR A 249 33.79 11.22 -8.91
C TYR A 249 34.95 11.37 -9.88
N ASP A 250 36.16 11.03 -9.43
CA ASP A 250 37.36 11.13 -10.25
C ASP A 250 37.47 9.91 -11.17
N HIS A 251 36.70 9.93 -12.25
CA HIS A 251 36.66 8.85 -13.23
C HIS A 251 38.00 8.61 -13.91
N ASP A 252 38.79 9.66 -14.13
CA ASP A 252 40.11 9.56 -14.76
C ASP A 252 41.11 8.89 -13.84
N LEU A 253 41.14 9.28 -12.56
CA LEU A 253 41.98 8.61 -11.56
C LEU A 253 41.56 7.15 -11.38
N MET A 254 40.26 6.88 -11.28
CA MET A 254 39.76 5.51 -11.16
C MET A 254 40.16 4.68 -12.38
N ARG A 255 39.87 5.13 -13.61
CA ARG A 255 40.27 4.43 -14.85
C ARG A 255 41.78 4.23 -14.92
N LYS A 256 42.58 5.24 -14.60
CA LYS A 256 44.05 5.15 -14.57
C LYS A 256 44.53 4.06 -13.59
N ASN A 257 43.98 4.04 -12.38
CA ASN A 257 44.34 3.04 -11.37
C ASN A 257 43.95 1.63 -11.80
N ARG A 258 42.73 1.44 -12.33
CA ARG A 258 42.26 0.13 -12.78
C ARG A 258 43.00 -0.39 -14.02
N LEU A 259 43.23 0.47 -15.01
CA LEU A 259 44.07 0.13 -16.18
C LEU A 259 45.51 -0.19 -15.76
N GLY A 260 46.07 0.54 -14.81
CA GLY A 260 47.38 0.23 -14.25
C GLY A 260 47.43 -1.16 -13.60
N ALA A 261 46.41 -1.53 -12.83
CA ALA A 261 46.29 -2.86 -12.24
C ALA A 261 46.18 -3.97 -13.32
N ILE A 262 45.38 -3.75 -14.36
CA ILE A 262 45.23 -4.65 -15.51
C ILE A 262 46.57 -4.82 -16.25
N ASP A 263 47.30 -3.73 -16.48
CA ASP A 263 48.58 -3.76 -17.19
C ASP A 263 49.69 -4.45 -16.38
N ILE A 264 49.65 -4.35 -15.04
CA ILE A 264 50.52 -5.18 -14.19
C ILE A 264 50.10 -6.66 -14.32
N ALA A 265 48.80 -6.96 -14.22
CA ALA A 265 48.28 -8.33 -14.30
C ALA A 265 48.61 -9.06 -15.61
N LYS A 266 48.66 -8.37 -16.76
CA LYS A 266 49.12 -8.95 -18.04
C LYS A 266 50.49 -9.63 -17.93
N ARG A 267 51.38 -9.05 -17.12
CA ARG A 267 52.77 -9.49 -16.92
C ARG A 267 52.92 -10.53 -15.80
N CYS A 268 51.91 -10.71 -14.96
CA CYS A 268 51.90 -11.67 -13.86
C CYS A 268 51.89 -13.13 -14.36
N ARG A 269 52.48 -14.05 -13.57
CA ARG A 269 52.56 -15.47 -13.91
C ARG A 269 51.67 -16.32 -13.01
N THR A 270 51.61 -15.99 -11.73
CA THR A 270 50.82 -16.72 -10.72
C THR A 270 49.66 -15.87 -10.24
N PHE A 271 48.45 -16.39 -10.34
CA PHE A 271 47.22 -15.71 -9.94
C PHE A 271 46.61 -16.35 -8.69
N GLY A 272 46.17 -15.53 -7.75
CA GLY A 272 45.35 -15.97 -6.63
C GLY A 272 43.89 -15.73 -6.95
N LEU A 273 43.09 -16.79 -7.07
CA LEU A 273 41.66 -16.73 -7.25
C LEU A 273 40.98 -16.74 -5.89
N ILE A 274 40.44 -15.60 -5.48
CA ILE A 274 39.69 -15.47 -4.23
C ILE A 274 38.25 -15.87 -4.50
N GLN A 275 37.84 -16.98 -3.90
CA GLN A 275 36.43 -17.36 -3.80
C GLN A 275 35.87 -16.75 -2.51
N GLY A 276 35.02 -15.73 -2.65
CA GLY A 276 34.32 -15.14 -1.52
C GLY A 276 33.42 -16.15 -0.82
N THR A 277 33.58 -16.30 0.50
CA THR A 277 32.75 -17.18 1.34
C THR A 277 31.85 -16.40 2.30
N LEU A 278 31.93 -15.06 2.32
CA LEU A 278 31.01 -14.24 3.10
C LEU A 278 29.62 -14.30 2.46
N GLY A 279 28.69 -14.96 3.15
CA GLY A 279 27.35 -15.24 2.68
C GLY A 279 27.31 -15.87 1.28
N ARG A 280 26.76 -15.14 0.31
CA ARG A 280 26.50 -15.59 -1.06
C ARG A 280 27.26 -14.79 -2.13
N GLN A 281 28.31 -14.06 -1.77
CA GLN A 281 29.07 -13.23 -2.71
C GLN A 281 29.83 -14.04 -3.78
N GLY A 282 30.34 -15.21 -3.41
CA GLY A 282 31.12 -16.07 -4.30
C GLY A 282 30.28 -16.86 -5.30
N ASN A 283 30.87 -17.22 -6.43
CA ASN A 283 30.24 -18.06 -7.44
C ASN A 283 31.21 -19.13 -7.95
N LEU A 284 30.90 -20.40 -7.62
CA LEU A 284 31.72 -21.56 -7.97
C LEU A 284 31.96 -21.68 -9.47
N LYS A 285 30.92 -21.46 -10.29
CA LYS A 285 31.01 -21.58 -11.75
C LYS A 285 31.89 -20.49 -12.37
N VAL A 286 31.83 -19.28 -11.81
CA VAL A 286 32.69 -18.19 -12.27
C VAL A 286 34.15 -18.51 -11.95
N ILE A 287 34.44 -19.01 -10.75
CA ILE A 287 35.81 -19.44 -10.41
C ILE A 287 36.29 -20.53 -11.38
N GLU A 288 35.51 -21.60 -11.57
CA GLU A 288 35.86 -22.71 -12.47
C GLU A 288 36.15 -22.22 -13.89
N GLU A 289 35.39 -21.24 -14.39
CA GLU A 289 35.64 -20.65 -15.71
C GLU A 289 36.93 -19.81 -15.74
N LEU A 290 37.23 -19.05 -14.68
CA LEU A 290 38.48 -18.29 -14.59
C LEU A 290 39.70 -19.22 -14.49
N GLU A 291 39.57 -20.35 -13.79
CA GLU A 291 40.58 -21.42 -13.73
C GLU A 291 40.92 -21.92 -15.15
N VAL A 292 39.88 -22.25 -15.94
CA VAL A 292 40.02 -22.67 -17.35
C VAL A 292 40.67 -21.59 -18.22
N GLN A 293 40.32 -20.32 -18.04
CA GLN A 293 40.90 -19.22 -18.82
C GLN A 293 42.39 -19.01 -18.52
N LEU A 294 42.77 -19.09 -17.23
CA LEU A 294 44.17 -18.98 -16.80
C LEU A 294 45.00 -20.16 -17.31
N GLU A 295 44.47 -21.39 -17.25
CA GLU A 295 45.07 -22.59 -17.82
C GLU A 295 45.32 -22.46 -19.34
N ARG A 296 44.31 -22.01 -20.10
CA ARG A 296 44.43 -21.79 -21.55
C ARG A 296 45.52 -20.78 -21.91
N LYS A 297 45.78 -19.81 -21.04
CA LYS A 297 46.83 -18.80 -21.20
C LYS A 297 48.15 -19.20 -20.54
N GLY A 298 48.27 -20.45 -20.07
CA GLY A 298 49.49 -20.99 -19.45
C GLY A 298 49.88 -20.29 -18.15
N LYS A 299 48.93 -19.65 -17.47
CA LYS A 299 49.15 -18.96 -16.19
C LYS A 299 48.94 -19.96 -15.04
N LYS A 300 49.76 -19.86 -14.00
CA LYS A 300 49.56 -20.64 -12.77
C LYS A 300 48.48 -19.96 -11.94
N TYR A 301 47.68 -20.74 -11.22
CA TYR A 301 46.74 -20.18 -10.26
C TYR A 301 46.66 -21.01 -8.99
N LEU A 302 46.20 -20.36 -7.92
CA LEU A 302 45.81 -21.01 -6.68
C LEU A 302 44.48 -20.43 -6.20
N ARG A 303 43.62 -21.28 -5.67
CA ARG A 303 42.31 -20.91 -5.17
C ARG A 303 42.38 -20.67 -3.66
N VAL A 304 41.87 -19.54 -3.20
CA VAL A 304 41.80 -19.19 -1.77
C VAL A 304 40.36 -18.86 -1.40
N LEU A 305 39.86 -19.50 -0.35
CA LEU A 305 38.56 -19.18 0.22
C LEU A 305 38.75 -18.12 1.30
N LEU A 306 38.05 -17.00 1.17
CA LEU A 306 38.10 -15.90 2.14
C LEU A 306 36.69 -15.37 2.39
N SER A 307 36.32 -15.23 3.65
CA SER A 307 35.13 -14.48 4.05
C SER A 307 35.37 -13.00 3.79
N GLU A 308 36.37 -12.45 4.46
CA GLU A 308 36.79 -11.07 4.31
C GLU A 308 38.17 -10.96 3.66
N ILE A 309 38.33 -9.93 2.82
CA ILE A 309 39.52 -9.71 2.00
C ILE A 309 40.25 -8.48 2.54
N PHE A 310 41.36 -8.71 3.23
CA PHE A 310 42.19 -7.68 3.82
C PHE A 310 43.58 -7.60 3.15
N PRO A 311 44.15 -6.40 2.94
CA PRO A 311 45.47 -6.24 2.34
C PRO A 311 46.56 -7.06 3.04
N GLU A 312 46.58 -7.07 4.37
CA GLU A 312 47.58 -7.75 5.19
C GLU A 312 47.52 -9.27 5.01
N LYS A 313 46.30 -9.82 4.90
CA LYS A 313 46.09 -11.25 4.70
C LYS A 313 46.56 -11.71 3.32
N LEU A 314 46.28 -10.92 2.28
CA LEU A 314 46.77 -11.21 0.92
C LEU A 314 48.29 -11.02 0.80
N ALA A 315 48.88 -10.10 1.56
CA ALA A 315 50.33 -9.87 1.59
C ALA A 315 51.11 -11.10 2.08
N MET A 316 50.49 -11.97 2.88
CA MET A 316 51.11 -13.20 3.40
C MET A 316 51.35 -14.29 2.33
N PHE A 317 50.87 -14.10 1.10
CA PHE A 317 51.13 -15.01 -0.02
C PHE A 317 52.15 -14.38 -0.98
N PRO A 318 53.46 -14.51 -0.71
CA PRO A 318 54.50 -13.88 -1.52
C PRO A 318 54.53 -14.41 -2.96
N GLU A 319 54.10 -15.65 -3.18
CA GLU A 319 54.13 -16.34 -4.49
C GLU A 319 53.01 -15.94 -5.46
N VAL A 320 51.96 -15.28 -4.99
CA VAL A 320 50.85 -14.79 -5.84
C VAL A 320 51.23 -13.45 -6.44
N ASP A 321 51.26 -13.30 -7.77
CA ASP A 321 51.63 -12.02 -8.40
C ASP A 321 50.43 -11.06 -8.51
N CYS A 322 49.23 -11.60 -8.71
CA CYS A 322 47.98 -10.87 -8.93
C CYS A 322 46.81 -11.60 -8.29
N TRP A 323 45.88 -10.87 -7.69
CA TRP A 323 44.67 -11.40 -7.10
C TRP A 323 43.46 -11.13 -8.00
N VAL A 324 42.55 -12.10 -8.08
CA VAL A 324 41.26 -11.95 -8.74
C VAL A 324 40.17 -12.38 -7.76
N GLN A 325 39.28 -11.47 -7.42
CA GLN A 325 38.19 -11.73 -6.49
C GLN A 325 36.89 -12.04 -7.20
N VAL A 326 36.32 -13.20 -6.90
CA VAL A 326 34.90 -13.51 -7.14
C VAL A 326 34.17 -13.30 -5.81
N ALA A 327 33.96 -12.02 -5.50
CA ALA A 327 33.35 -11.48 -4.28
C ALA A 327 32.79 -10.07 -4.60
N CYS A 328 32.72 -9.16 -3.62
CA CYS A 328 32.29 -7.77 -3.85
C CYS A 328 33.23 -7.00 -4.81
N PRO A 329 32.77 -6.56 -6.00
CA PRO A 329 33.62 -5.89 -6.99
C PRO A 329 34.16 -4.52 -6.55
N ARG A 330 33.53 -3.88 -5.56
CA ARG A 330 33.95 -2.57 -5.02
C ARG A 330 35.28 -2.62 -4.27
N LEU A 331 35.67 -3.78 -3.73
CA LEU A 331 36.96 -3.97 -3.05
C LEU A 331 38.14 -3.58 -3.94
N SER A 332 38.15 -4.07 -5.18
CA SER A 332 39.15 -3.67 -6.17
C SER A 332 39.03 -2.20 -6.59
N ILE A 333 37.82 -1.66 -6.71
CA ILE A 333 37.62 -0.34 -7.29
C ILE A 333 37.96 0.78 -6.30
N ASP A 334 37.48 0.67 -5.06
CA ASP A 334 37.64 1.72 -4.05
C ASP A 334 38.94 1.54 -3.25
N TRP A 335 39.32 0.29 -2.95
CA TRP A 335 40.46 -0.02 -2.08
C TRP A 335 41.61 -0.73 -2.80
N GLY A 336 41.52 -0.95 -4.11
CA GLY A 336 42.52 -1.71 -4.88
C GLY A 336 43.96 -1.19 -4.74
N THR A 337 44.13 0.11 -4.51
CA THR A 337 45.45 0.75 -4.30
C THR A 337 46.05 0.50 -2.92
N GLN A 338 45.25 0.05 -1.95
CA GLN A 338 45.72 -0.33 -0.62
C GLN A 338 46.31 -1.75 -0.61
N PHE A 339 46.02 -2.56 -1.63
CA PHE A 339 46.60 -3.88 -1.78
C PHE A 339 48.03 -3.77 -2.35
N PRO A 340 49.02 -4.48 -1.77
CA PRO A 340 50.41 -4.42 -2.24
C PRO A 340 50.59 -5.05 -3.63
N LYS A 341 49.62 -5.85 -4.08
CA LYS A 341 49.59 -6.50 -5.38
C LYS A 341 48.25 -6.21 -6.05
N PRO A 342 48.16 -6.22 -7.40
CA PRO A 342 46.92 -5.90 -8.10
C PRO A 342 45.78 -6.82 -7.65
N LEU A 343 44.66 -6.21 -7.26
CA LEU A 343 43.40 -6.90 -6.98
C LEU A 343 42.41 -6.57 -8.10
N LEU A 344 42.00 -7.59 -8.84
CA LEU A 344 41.06 -7.50 -9.96
C LEU A 344 39.73 -8.20 -9.64
N TYR A 345 38.68 -7.90 -10.39
CA TYR A 345 37.47 -8.73 -10.46
C TYR A 345 37.33 -9.36 -11.87
N PRO A 346 36.36 -10.26 -12.13
CA PRO A 346 36.37 -11.13 -13.31
C PRO A 346 36.45 -10.42 -14.67
N PHE A 347 35.76 -9.29 -14.83
CA PHE A 347 35.83 -8.49 -16.07
C PHE A 347 37.26 -8.00 -16.35
N GLU A 348 37.95 -7.49 -15.34
CA GLU A 348 39.30 -6.96 -15.49
C GLU A 348 40.31 -8.06 -15.77
N LEU A 349 40.11 -9.26 -15.21
CA LEU A 349 40.92 -10.42 -15.59
C LEU A 349 40.70 -10.76 -17.07
N ALA A 350 39.45 -10.78 -17.54
CA ALA A 350 39.17 -11.05 -18.95
C ALA A 350 39.84 -10.03 -19.89
N VAL A 351 39.90 -8.75 -19.49
CA VAL A 351 40.68 -7.72 -20.20
C VAL A 351 42.18 -8.01 -20.13
N ALA A 352 42.72 -8.36 -18.95
CA ALA A 352 44.13 -8.66 -18.75
C ALA A 352 44.59 -9.91 -19.53
N LEU A 353 43.69 -10.87 -19.77
CA LEU A 353 43.94 -12.04 -20.60
C LEU A 353 43.70 -11.78 -22.11
N GLU A 354 43.34 -10.55 -22.47
CA GLU A 354 43.05 -10.11 -23.84
C GLU A 354 41.84 -10.84 -24.46
N ASN A 355 40.89 -11.26 -23.63
CA ASN A 355 39.65 -11.89 -24.10
C ASN A 355 38.61 -10.83 -24.51
N ILE A 356 38.69 -9.62 -23.93
CA ILE A 356 37.78 -8.50 -24.19
C ILE A 356 38.52 -7.16 -24.09
N SER A 357 37.92 -6.09 -24.62
CA SER A 357 38.41 -4.71 -24.51
C SER A 357 37.62 -3.91 -23.45
N VAL A 358 38.23 -2.83 -22.94
CA VAL A 358 37.59 -1.93 -21.98
C VAL A 358 36.60 -1.01 -22.71
N PRO A 359 35.35 -0.88 -22.24
CA PRO A 359 34.39 0.07 -22.80
C PRO A 359 34.83 1.54 -22.63
N ASN A 360 34.56 2.35 -23.64
CA ASN A 360 34.93 3.77 -23.64
C ASN A 360 33.99 4.65 -22.80
N ASP A 361 32.72 4.25 -22.64
CA ASP A 361 31.65 5.08 -22.10
C ASP A 361 31.33 4.82 -20.62
N HIS A 362 31.72 3.67 -20.05
CA HIS A 362 31.46 3.30 -18.66
C HIS A 362 32.44 2.23 -18.16
N TRP A 363 32.45 1.98 -16.84
CA TRP A 363 33.21 0.88 -16.25
C TRP A 363 32.24 -0.21 -15.75
N PRO A 364 32.25 -1.45 -16.30
CA PRO A 364 31.26 -2.47 -15.95
C PRO A 364 31.41 -2.94 -14.49
N MET A 365 30.40 -2.73 -13.65
CA MET A 365 30.42 -3.23 -12.26
C MET A 365 29.22 -4.11 -11.90
N ASP A 366 28.18 -4.14 -12.74
CA ASP A 366 26.90 -4.77 -12.41
C ASP A 366 27.01 -6.29 -12.26
N TYR A 367 26.93 -6.74 -11.01
CA TYR A 367 27.17 -8.13 -10.64
C TYR A 367 25.87 -8.96 -10.51
N TYR A 368 24.73 -8.32 -10.23
CA TYR A 368 23.49 -9.02 -9.82
C TYR A 368 22.24 -8.74 -10.68
N SER A 369 22.29 -7.79 -11.60
CA SER A 369 21.10 -7.43 -12.37
C SER A 369 20.52 -8.60 -13.19
N ASN A 370 19.22 -8.55 -13.48
CA ASN A 370 18.52 -9.43 -14.40
C ASN A 370 18.58 -8.93 -15.84
N ASP A 371 18.72 -7.63 -16.02
CA ASP A 371 19.24 -7.12 -17.30
C ASP A 371 20.71 -7.56 -17.48
N SER A 372 21.32 -8.08 -16.39
CA SER A 372 22.54 -8.90 -16.31
C SER A 372 22.31 -10.44 -16.15
N THR A 373 21.07 -10.96 -16.01
CA THR A 373 20.77 -12.38 -15.64
C THR A 373 21.04 -13.31 -16.79
N PRO A 374 21.50 -14.55 -16.48
CA PRO A 374 22.82 -15.12 -16.75
C PRO A 374 23.30 -15.02 -18.21
N SER A 375 22.70 -14.13 -19.00
CA SER A 375 23.08 -13.69 -20.31
C SER A 375 23.78 -12.35 -20.37
N SER A 376 24.10 -11.68 -19.27
CA SER A 376 24.57 -10.29 -19.41
C SER A 376 25.64 -9.75 -18.45
N ALA A 377 25.99 -10.45 -17.37
CA ALA A 377 27.32 -10.23 -16.74
C ALA A 377 28.29 -11.40 -16.99
N THR A 378 27.78 -12.60 -17.32
CA THR A 378 28.61 -13.74 -17.76
C THR A 378 28.14 -14.38 -19.06
N SER A 379 27.04 -13.95 -19.70
CA SER A 379 26.82 -14.32 -21.12
C SER A 379 26.66 -13.18 -22.12
N MET A 380 26.75 -11.90 -21.73
CA MET A 380 26.99 -10.85 -22.73
C MET A 380 28.42 -10.98 -23.26
N TYR A 381 29.31 -11.56 -22.46
CA TYR A 381 30.68 -11.83 -22.83
C TYR A 381 30.87 -13.22 -23.48
N PHE A 382 29.84 -14.09 -23.52
CA PHE A 382 30.04 -15.54 -23.78
C PHE A 382 28.88 -16.33 -24.47
N ASN A 383 27.98 -15.73 -25.27
CA ASN A 383 27.13 -16.53 -26.18
C ASN A 383 26.91 -15.84 -27.52
N GLU A 384 27.51 -16.39 -28.57
CA GLU A 384 26.97 -16.28 -29.92
C GLU A 384 25.55 -16.89 -29.95
N GLU A 385 24.68 -16.22 -30.71
CA GLU A 385 23.26 -16.48 -30.91
C GLU A 385 22.85 -17.97 -30.96
N LYS A 386 21.77 -18.31 -30.25
CA LYS A 386 20.84 -19.35 -30.72
C LYS A 386 19.39 -18.96 -30.45
N ALA A 387 18.75 -18.36 -31.46
CA ALA A 387 17.31 -18.50 -31.65
C ALA A 387 16.96 -20.00 -31.69
N LYS A 388 15.86 -20.44 -31.04
CA LYS A 388 15.45 -21.85 -31.02
C LYS A 388 14.01 -22.05 -31.51
N PRO A 389 13.71 -23.16 -32.21
CA PRO A 389 12.53 -23.26 -33.07
C PRO A 389 11.28 -23.73 -32.31
N MET A 390 10.12 -23.37 -32.86
CA MET A 390 8.78 -23.85 -32.49
C MET A 390 8.71 -25.40 -32.52
N GLY A 391 7.97 -25.99 -31.57
CA GLY A 391 7.71 -27.44 -31.53
C GLY A 391 8.69 -28.29 -30.70
N THR A 392 9.59 -27.68 -29.94
CA THR A 392 10.51 -28.44 -29.06
C THR A 392 9.83 -28.86 -27.75
N ARG A 393 9.68 -30.18 -27.56
CA ARG A 393 9.18 -30.79 -26.32
C ARG A 393 10.25 -30.70 -25.23
N PHE A 394 9.89 -30.18 -24.06
CA PHE A 394 10.81 -30.12 -22.92
C PHE A 394 10.94 -31.52 -22.31
N GLU A 395 12.14 -32.11 -22.32
CA GLU A 395 12.39 -33.42 -21.73
C GLU A 395 13.41 -33.37 -20.57
N GLY A 396 13.40 -34.42 -19.74
CA GLY A 396 14.35 -34.62 -18.65
C GLY A 396 14.19 -33.66 -17.45
N GLY A 397 15.30 -33.36 -16.78
CA GLY A 397 15.30 -32.66 -15.48
C GLY A 397 14.70 -31.24 -15.48
N LYS A 398 14.63 -30.56 -16.64
CA LYS A 398 13.97 -29.24 -16.76
C LYS A 398 12.46 -29.34 -16.66
N LEU A 399 11.85 -30.39 -17.24
CA LEU A 399 10.41 -30.62 -17.12
C LEU A 399 10.05 -31.04 -15.70
N ALA A 400 10.86 -31.89 -15.06
CA ALA A 400 10.67 -32.30 -13.66
C ALA A 400 10.65 -31.10 -12.68
N LYS A 401 11.55 -30.12 -12.84
CA LYS A 401 11.54 -28.88 -12.04
C LYS A 401 10.28 -28.05 -12.26
N LYS A 402 9.77 -27.99 -13.51
CA LYS A 402 8.53 -27.27 -13.84
C LYS A 402 7.29 -27.99 -13.28
N VAL A 403 7.25 -29.32 -13.30
CA VAL A 403 6.21 -30.13 -12.63
C VAL A 403 6.23 -29.84 -11.13
N HIS A 404 7.39 -29.88 -10.49
CA HIS A 404 7.49 -29.57 -9.05
C HIS A 404 6.94 -28.18 -8.71
N LYS A 405 7.30 -27.15 -9.49
CA LYS A 405 6.77 -25.78 -9.32
C LYS A 405 5.25 -25.69 -9.55
N SER A 406 4.73 -26.46 -10.51
CA SER A 406 3.30 -26.58 -10.79
C SER A 406 2.54 -27.19 -9.60
N VAL A 407 3.08 -28.26 -9.01
CA VAL A 407 2.51 -28.90 -7.81
C VAL A 407 2.56 -27.98 -6.58
N GLU A 408 3.64 -27.24 -6.36
CA GLU A 408 3.73 -26.26 -5.27
C GLU A 408 2.73 -25.11 -5.43
N GLN A 409 2.49 -24.67 -6.68
CA GLN A 409 1.44 -23.70 -6.97
C GLN A 409 0.04 -24.26 -6.68
N LEU A 410 -0.21 -25.54 -7.03
CA LEU A 410 -1.46 -26.22 -6.70
C LEU A 410 -1.67 -26.27 -5.18
N LYS A 411 -0.71 -26.79 -4.40
CA LYS A 411 -0.80 -26.86 -2.93
C LYS A 411 -1.05 -25.52 -2.25
N ARG A 412 -0.37 -24.46 -2.70
CA ARG A 412 -0.56 -23.10 -2.16
C ARG A 412 -1.96 -22.59 -2.43
N HIS A 413 -2.54 -23.05 -3.52
CA HIS A 413 -3.78 -22.55 -4.01
C HIS A 413 -4.92 -23.45 -3.56
N ASP A 414 -5.08 -24.64 -4.11
CA ASP A 414 -6.14 -25.59 -3.78
C ASP A 414 -5.54 -26.71 -2.92
N PRO A 415 -5.35 -26.48 -1.60
CA PRO A 415 -4.75 -27.48 -0.72
C PRO A 415 -5.57 -28.77 -0.66
N ASP A 416 -6.88 -28.68 -0.95
CA ASP A 416 -7.80 -29.81 -0.94
C ASP A 416 -7.71 -30.69 -2.20
N VAL A 417 -6.85 -30.33 -3.17
CA VAL A 417 -6.65 -31.07 -4.41
C VAL A 417 -5.23 -31.62 -4.44
N GLU A 418 -5.11 -32.94 -4.31
CA GLU A 418 -3.83 -33.64 -4.33
C GLU A 418 -3.47 -34.16 -5.72
N VAL A 419 -2.17 -34.21 -6.00
CA VAL A 419 -1.62 -34.76 -7.24
C VAL A 419 -1.59 -36.27 -7.13
N SER A 420 -2.28 -36.94 -8.05
CA SER A 420 -2.31 -38.39 -8.10
C SER A 420 -1.06 -38.94 -8.80
N LYS A 421 -0.49 -40.00 -8.23
CA LYS A 421 0.56 -40.80 -8.89
C LYS A 421 -0.03 -41.73 -9.94
N GLU A 422 -1.25 -42.20 -9.73
CA GLU A 422 -1.99 -43.02 -10.68
C GLU A 422 -2.79 -42.14 -11.65
N PRO A 423 -2.97 -42.56 -12.92
CA PRO A 423 -3.80 -41.82 -13.85
C PRO A 423 -5.24 -41.66 -13.37
N THR A 424 -5.73 -40.42 -13.38
CA THR A 424 -7.13 -40.09 -13.11
C THR A 424 -7.70 -39.35 -14.30
N ARG A 425 -9.04 -39.21 -14.36
CA ARG A 425 -9.68 -38.39 -15.38
C ARG A 425 -9.50 -36.88 -15.18
N PHE A 426 -8.88 -36.45 -14.07
CA PHE A 426 -8.74 -35.03 -13.71
C PHE A 426 -7.30 -34.57 -13.89
N LEU A 427 -7.13 -33.46 -14.60
CA LEU A 427 -5.84 -32.90 -14.96
C LEU A 427 -5.67 -31.50 -14.37
N LEU A 428 -4.54 -31.25 -13.73
CA LEU A 428 -4.00 -29.92 -13.51
C LEU A 428 -3.18 -29.52 -14.74
N VAL A 429 -3.58 -28.44 -15.42
CA VAL A 429 -2.85 -27.90 -16.58
C VAL A 429 -2.26 -26.55 -16.19
N SER A 430 -0.93 -26.48 -16.05
CA SER A 430 -0.23 -25.23 -15.73
C SER A 430 0.25 -24.51 -16.99
N ASN A 431 0.35 -23.18 -16.87
CA ASN A 431 0.57 -22.23 -17.97
C ASN A 431 -0.62 -22.09 -18.94
N SER A 432 -1.83 -22.36 -18.46
CA SER A 432 -3.03 -22.45 -19.31
C SER A 432 -4.15 -21.49 -18.90
N SER A 433 -3.87 -20.44 -18.14
CA SER A 433 -4.88 -19.47 -17.71
C SER A 433 -4.73 -18.12 -18.41
N ILE A 434 -5.70 -17.23 -18.19
CA ILE A 434 -5.71 -15.86 -18.73
C ILE A 434 -4.49 -15.06 -18.25
N LEU A 435 -3.99 -15.31 -17.02
CA LEU A 435 -2.74 -14.70 -16.53
C LEU A 435 -1.51 -15.12 -17.34
N CYS A 436 -1.58 -16.27 -18.00
CA CYS A 436 -0.54 -16.80 -18.88
C CYS A 436 -0.80 -16.46 -20.35
N GLY A 437 -1.82 -15.65 -20.65
CA GLY A 437 -2.21 -15.29 -22.01
C GLY A 437 -3.04 -16.35 -22.74
N VAL A 438 -3.57 -17.36 -22.03
CA VAL A 438 -4.37 -18.44 -22.63
C VAL A 438 -5.84 -18.28 -22.24
N SER A 439 -6.71 -18.09 -23.23
CA SER A 439 -8.16 -17.96 -23.02
C SER A 439 -8.85 -19.32 -22.82
N LEU A 440 -10.11 -19.30 -22.37
CA LEU A 440 -10.89 -20.54 -22.26
C LEU A 440 -11.17 -21.15 -23.65
N GLU A 441 -11.43 -20.30 -24.65
CA GLU A 441 -11.64 -20.71 -26.04
C GLU A 441 -10.40 -21.36 -26.64
N GLU A 442 -9.21 -20.83 -26.35
CA GLU A 442 -7.94 -21.43 -26.78
C GLU A 442 -7.70 -22.77 -26.07
N LEU A 443 -8.03 -22.88 -24.78
CA LEU A 443 -7.99 -24.14 -24.04
C LEU A 443 -8.92 -25.19 -24.65
N GLU A 444 -10.17 -24.82 -24.95
CA GLU A 444 -11.15 -25.69 -25.61
C GLU A 444 -10.67 -26.15 -26.99
N ALA A 445 -10.14 -25.23 -27.81
CA ALA A 445 -9.59 -25.54 -29.13
C ALA A 445 -8.39 -26.50 -29.08
N ILE A 446 -7.63 -26.53 -27.98
CA ILE A 446 -6.48 -27.42 -27.79
C ILE A 446 -6.93 -28.81 -27.26
N PHE A 447 -7.86 -28.85 -26.30
CA PHE A 447 -8.19 -30.06 -25.56
C PHE A 447 -9.37 -30.85 -26.17
N LEU A 448 -10.37 -30.18 -26.74
CA LEU A 448 -11.54 -30.85 -27.32
C LEU A 448 -11.23 -31.77 -28.53
N PRO A 449 -10.24 -31.48 -29.39
CA PRO A 449 -9.84 -32.43 -30.44
C PRO A 449 -9.25 -33.74 -29.91
N LEU A 450 -8.71 -33.73 -28.69
CA LEU A 450 -8.14 -34.90 -28.02
C LEU A 450 -9.17 -35.63 -27.14
N ASP A 451 -10.16 -34.91 -26.63
CA ASP A 451 -11.29 -35.44 -25.87
C ASP A 451 -12.54 -34.53 -26.03
N GLY A 452 -13.49 -34.98 -26.86
CA GLY A 452 -14.67 -34.20 -27.23
C GLY A 452 -15.65 -33.87 -26.10
N HIS A 453 -15.45 -34.44 -24.89
CA HIS A 453 -16.28 -34.18 -23.72
C HIS A 453 -15.47 -33.64 -22.52
N ALA A 454 -14.31 -33.01 -22.77
CA ALA A 454 -13.53 -32.40 -21.71
C ALA A 454 -14.23 -31.16 -21.10
N GLU A 455 -14.25 -31.06 -19.77
CA GLU A 455 -14.77 -29.92 -19.02
C GLU A 455 -13.65 -29.10 -18.36
N PHE A 456 -13.82 -27.78 -18.24
CA PHE A 456 -12.76 -26.87 -17.79
C PHE A 456 -13.18 -26.07 -16.55
N LEU A 457 -12.27 -25.99 -15.57
CA LEU A 457 -12.40 -25.11 -14.40
C LEU A 457 -11.27 -24.07 -14.43
N VAL A 458 -11.62 -22.83 -14.76
CA VAL A 458 -10.68 -21.71 -15.00
C VAL A 458 -10.87 -20.61 -13.97
N TYR A 459 -9.78 -19.92 -13.62
CA TYR A 459 -9.77 -18.83 -12.63
C TYR A 459 -9.30 -17.51 -13.26
N PRO A 460 -10.20 -16.52 -13.49
CA PRO A 460 -9.92 -15.35 -14.34
C PRO A 460 -8.71 -14.52 -13.91
N ASN A 461 -8.65 -14.11 -12.65
CA ASN A 461 -7.69 -13.09 -12.19
C ASN A 461 -6.79 -13.56 -11.06
N LYS A 462 -6.62 -14.88 -10.94
CA LYS A 462 -6.06 -15.47 -9.72
C LYS A 462 -4.94 -16.43 -9.97
N ARG A 463 -5.01 -17.40 -10.90
CA ARG A 463 -4.11 -18.58 -10.94
C ARG A 463 -3.48 -18.74 -12.33
N SER A 464 -2.28 -19.33 -12.40
CA SER A 464 -1.52 -19.58 -13.63
C SER A 464 -1.82 -20.95 -14.28
N TYR A 465 -2.89 -21.61 -13.83
CA TYR A 465 -3.28 -22.95 -14.24
C TYR A 465 -4.80 -23.07 -14.28
N SER A 466 -5.27 -24.07 -15.01
CA SER A 466 -6.67 -24.49 -15.11
C SER A 466 -6.78 -25.96 -14.75
N PHE A 467 -7.96 -26.41 -14.34
CA PHE A 467 -8.24 -27.85 -14.24
C PHE A 467 -9.06 -28.30 -15.45
N VAL A 468 -8.80 -29.52 -15.90
CA VAL A 468 -9.53 -30.18 -16.99
C VAL A 468 -10.03 -31.52 -16.48
N GLN A 469 -11.32 -31.80 -16.65
CA GLN A 469 -11.90 -33.10 -16.43
C GLN A 469 -12.15 -33.76 -17.78
N CYS A 470 -11.44 -34.85 -18.04
CA CYS A 470 -11.61 -35.66 -19.23
C CYS A 470 -12.78 -36.65 -19.07
N SER A 471 -13.29 -37.12 -20.20
CA SER A 471 -14.40 -38.08 -20.31
C SER A 471 -14.07 -39.44 -19.69
N SER A 472 -12.81 -39.88 -19.80
CA SER A 472 -12.31 -41.11 -19.20
C SER A 472 -10.85 -40.97 -18.73
N VAL A 473 -10.35 -41.96 -17.98
CA VAL A 473 -8.94 -42.01 -17.55
C VAL A 473 -8.02 -42.19 -18.77
N GLU A 474 -8.44 -43.00 -19.75
CA GLU A 474 -7.72 -43.23 -21.00
C GLU A 474 -7.57 -41.94 -21.80
N ALA A 475 -8.64 -41.13 -21.88
CA ALA A 475 -8.60 -39.82 -22.51
C ALA A 475 -7.62 -38.87 -21.81
N ALA A 476 -7.63 -38.83 -20.47
CA ALA A 476 -6.69 -38.01 -19.70
C ALA A 476 -5.21 -38.43 -19.91
N VAL A 477 -4.95 -39.74 -20.01
CA VAL A 477 -3.61 -40.28 -20.34
C VAL A 477 -3.19 -39.85 -21.75
N HIS A 478 -4.09 -39.94 -22.73
CA HIS A 478 -3.82 -39.52 -24.10
C HIS A 478 -3.53 -38.01 -24.18
N VAL A 479 -4.38 -37.17 -23.59
CA VAL A 479 -4.22 -35.71 -23.53
C VAL A 479 -2.86 -35.33 -22.91
N ARG A 480 -2.50 -35.98 -21.80
CA ARG A 480 -1.21 -35.73 -21.14
C ARG A 480 -0.04 -36.19 -22.02
N ALA A 481 -0.15 -37.32 -22.72
CA ALA A 481 0.89 -37.81 -23.60
C ALA A 481 1.15 -36.89 -24.80
N GLU A 482 0.14 -36.18 -25.30
CA GLU A 482 0.28 -35.23 -26.42
C GLU A 482 0.78 -33.85 -25.96
N LEU A 483 0.22 -33.30 -24.88
CA LEU A 483 0.40 -31.88 -24.53
C LEU A 483 1.47 -31.63 -23.44
N HIS A 484 1.86 -32.63 -22.66
CA HIS A 484 2.77 -32.41 -21.55
C HIS A 484 4.19 -32.05 -22.02
N GLY A 485 4.66 -30.87 -21.60
CA GLY A 485 5.98 -30.33 -21.94
C GLY A 485 6.03 -29.62 -23.29
N LEU A 486 4.89 -29.42 -23.95
CA LEU A 486 4.77 -28.80 -25.28
C LEU A 486 4.16 -27.39 -25.18
N VAL A 487 4.57 -26.47 -26.06
CA VAL A 487 3.79 -25.27 -26.38
C VAL A 487 2.87 -25.63 -27.55
N PRO A 488 1.55 -25.71 -27.36
CA PRO A 488 0.62 -26.05 -28.42
C PRO A 488 0.79 -25.14 -29.65
N PRO A 489 0.74 -25.68 -30.89
CA PRO A 489 0.99 -24.90 -32.11
C PRO A 489 0.05 -23.70 -32.33
N ILE A 490 -1.15 -23.74 -31.75
CA ILE A 490 -2.13 -22.64 -31.83
C ILE A 490 -1.73 -21.42 -31.00
N LEU A 491 -0.82 -21.59 -30.03
CA LEU A 491 -0.33 -20.51 -29.17
C LEU A 491 0.91 -19.85 -29.75
N LYS A 492 1.12 -18.56 -29.42
CA LYS A 492 2.31 -17.80 -29.87
C LYS A 492 3.60 -18.37 -29.27
N SER A 493 4.72 -18.23 -29.97
CA SER A 493 6.06 -18.68 -29.54
C SER A 493 6.56 -18.08 -28.21
N SER A 494 5.95 -17.00 -27.73
CA SER A 494 6.22 -16.40 -26.42
C SER A 494 5.58 -17.15 -25.23
N HIS A 495 4.64 -18.07 -25.47
CA HIS A 495 3.95 -18.83 -24.42
C HIS A 495 4.86 -19.91 -23.81
N GLN A 496 4.61 -20.20 -22.53
CA GLN A 496 5.30 -21.27 -21.83
C GLN A 496 4.65 -22.63 -22.13
N PRO A 497 5.41 -23.73 -22.14
CA PRO A 497 4.87 -25.07 -22.39
C PRO A 497 3.90 -25.51 -21.29
N PHE A 498 2.88 -26.28 -21.66
CA PHE A 498 1.94 -26.86 -20.70
C PHE A 498 2.62 -27.90 -19.80
N VAL A 499 2.30 -27.83 -18.52
CA VAL A 499 2.78 -28.78 -17.51
C VAL A 499 1.55 -29.45 -16.91
N ILE A 500 1.41 -30.76 -17.12
CA ILE A 500 0.17 -31.51 -16.91
C ILE A 500 0.43 -32.60 -15.87
N SER A 501 -0.34 -32.58 -14.79
CA SER A 501 -0.30 -33.58 -13.72
C SER A 501 -1.70 -34.14 -13.46
N PHE A 502 -1.81 -35.42 -13.11
CA PHE A 502 -3.08 -36.02 -12.68
C PHE A 502 -3.41 -35.53 -11.26
N VAL A 503 -4.69 -35.34 -10.96
CA VAL A 503 -5.17 -34.95 -9.62
C VAL A 503 -6.30 -35.86 -9.16
N GLU A 504 -6.44 -36.06 -7.86
CA GLU A 504 -7.41 -37.03 -7.32
C GLU A 504 -8.86 -36.57 -7.49
N LYS A 505 -9.11 -35.27 -7.35
CA LYS A 505 -10.43 -34.65 -7.48
C LYS A 505 -10.33 -33.19 -7.95
N LEU A 506 -11.43 -32.64 -8.44
CA LEU A 506 -11.53 -31.20 -8.70
C LEU A 506 -11.86 -30.41 -7.41
N PRO A 507 -11.47 -29.13 -7.30
CA PRO A 507 -11.82 -28.28 -6.17
C PRO A 507 -13.33 -28.02 -6.10
N GLU A 508 -13.90 -27.98 -4.88
CA GLU A 508 -15.28 -27.53 -4.66
C GLU A 508 -15.41 -26.03 -4.99
N ALA A 509 -16.41 -25.66 -5.80
CA ALA A 509 -16.64 -24.28 -6.20
C ALA A 509 -17.06 -23.42 -4.99
N LYS A 510 -16.15 -22.60 -4.43
CA LYS A 510 -16.52 -21.57 -3.45
C LYS A 510 -17.45 -20.54 -4.11
N LYS A 511 -18.72 -20.51 -3.69
CA LYS A 511 -19.69 -19.45 -4.03
C LYS A 511 -19.15 -18.09 -3.56
N CYS A 512 -19.26 -17.05 -4.39
CA CYS A 512 -18.95 -15.67 -3.99
C CYS A 512 -19.95 -15.23 -2.92
N GLU A 513 -19.50 -14.61 -1.83
CA GLU A 513 -20.40 -14.09 -0.77
C GLU A 513 -21.28 -12.96 -1.32
N ASP A 514 -22.59 -13.06 -1.08
CA ASP A 514 -23.67 -12.16 -1.56
C ASP A 514 -23.73 -10.82 -0.78
N PHE A 515 -22.62 -10.12 -0.60
CA PHE A 515 -22.66 -8.80 0.05
C PHE A 515 -23.36 -7.76 -0.87
N ARG A 516 -24.50 -7.19 -0.43
CA ARG A 516 -25.28 -6.17 -1.17
C ARG A 516 -25.81 -5.07 -0.27
N PRO A 517 -25.95 -3.82 -0.76
CA PRO A 517 -26.67 -2.76 -0.05
C PRO A 517 -28.09 -3.20 0.32
N ALA A 518 -28.59 -2.75 1.47
CA ALA A 518 -29.98 -2.98 1.84
C ALA A 518 -30.92 -2.32 0.82
N ASP A 519 -32.04 -2.99 0.56
CA ASP A 519 -33.10 -2.56 -0.35
C ASP A 519 -32.74 -2.44 -1.85
N LEU A 520 -31.55 -2.88 -2.28
CA LEU A 520 -31.18 -2.95 -3.69
C LEU A 520 -31.82 -4.16 -4.39
N GLY A 521 -32.69 -3.93 -5.38
CA GLY A 521 -33.39 -4.98 -6.14
C GLY A 521 -32.83 -5.18 -7.55
N ILE A 522 -32.69 -6.43 -8.01
CA ILE A 522 -32.30 -6.77 -9.40
C ILE A 522 -33.30 -7.76 -9.97
N ILE A 523 -33.86 -7.46 -11.15
CA ILE A 523 -34.80 -8.31 -11.89
C ILE A 523 -34.21 -8.61 -13.26
N GLU A 524 -33.89 -9.87 -13.52
CA GLU A 524 -33.37 -10.31 -14.82
C GLU A 524 -34.49 -10.47 -15.85
N ASP A 525 -34.15 -10.33 -17.13
CA ASP A 525 -35.08 -10.52 -18.27
C ASP A 525 -36.39 -9.71 -18.16
N TYR A 526 -36.30 -8.49 -17.61
CA TYR A 526 -37.43 -7.58 -17.45
C TYR A 526 -37.94 -7.06 -18.81
N VAL A 527 -37.01 -6.81 -19.75
CA VAL A 527 -37.29 -6.34 -21.11
C VAL A 527 -37.22 -7.52 -22.09
N THR A 528 -38.17 -7.64 -23.02
CA THR A 528 -38.13 -8.69 -24.05
C THR A 528 -37.11 -8.36 -25.14
N GLU A 529 -36.67 -9.37 -25.91
CA GLU A 529 -35.74 -9.18 -27.03
C GLU A 529 -36.29 -8.26 -28.12
N GLU A 530 -37.60 -8.36 -28.39
CA GLU A 530 -38.30 -7.52 -29.36
C GLU A 530 -38.27 -6.06 -28.90
N LEU A 531 -38.63 -5.82 -27.64
CA LEU A 531 -38.66 -4.48 -27.05
C LEU A 531 -37.25 -3.88 -26.93
N GLU A 532 -36.24 -4.68 -26.61
CA GLU A 532 -34.83 -4.22 -26.61
C GLU A 532 -34.39 -3.74 -27.98
N LYS A 533 -34.71 -4.48 -29.06
CA LYS A 533 -34.37 -4.07 -30.44
C LYS A 533 -35.03 -2.74 -30.81
N GLU A 534 -36.31 -2.57 -30.47
CA GLU A 534 -37.04 -1.33 -30.73
C GLU A 534 -36.45 -0.14 -29.95
N LEU A 535 -36.12 -0.33 -28.67
CA LEU A 535 -35.48 0.71 -27.83
C LEU A 535 -34.09 1.08 -28.36
N VAL A 536 -33.27 0.10 -28.72
CA VAL A 536 -31.91 0.35 -29.22
C VAL A 536 -31.95 1.07 -30.57
N ASN A 537 -32.88 0.71 -31.46
CA ASN A 537 -33.06 1.41 -32.73
C ASN A 537 -33.49 2.86 -32.54
N LEU A 538 -34.38 3.13 -31.58
CA LEU A 538 -34.80 4.48 -31.22
C LEU A 538 -33.61 5.32 -30.70
N LEU A 539 -32.78 4.74 -29.84
CA LEU A 539 -31.68 5.45 -29.18
C LEU A 539 -30.44 5.61 -30.05
N THR A 540 -30.11 4.62 -30.89
CA THR A 540 -28.87 4.62 -31.71
C THR A 540 -29.00 5.52 -32.94
N ASN A 541 -30.21 5.71 -33.45
CA ASN A 541 -30.48 6.57 -34.61
C ASN A 541 -30.91 8.00 -34.21
N HIS A 542 -30.84 8.34 -32.92
CA HIS A 542 -31.32 9.62 -32.41
C HIS A 542 -30.38 10.78 -32.81
N PRO A 543 -30.87 11.88 -33.41
CA PRO A 543 -30.02 12.96 -33.93
C PRO A 543 -29.31 13.78 -32.85
N ASN A 544 -29.83 13.78 -31.62
CA ASN A 544 -29.36 14.61 -30.49
C ASN A 544 -28.38 13.90 -29.52
N VAL A 545 -27.59 12.93 -30.00
CA VAL A 545 -26.58 12.28 -29.15
C VAL A 545 -25.49 13.28 -28.75
N GLN A 546 -25.47 13.68 -27.48
CA GLN A 546 -24.39 14.50 -26.93
C GLN A 546 -23.24 13.58 -26.51
N SER A 547 -22.05 13.82 -27.06
CA SER A 547 -20.83 13.10 -26.69
C SER A 547 -20.19 13.75 -25.47
N LEU A 548 -20.22 13.05 -24.33
CA LEU A 548 -19.41 13.37 -23.15
C LEU A 548 -18.14 12.51 -23.19
N LYS A 549 -17.05 12.94 -22.53
CA LYS A 549 -15.68 12.37 -22.59
C LYS A 549 -15.58 10.84 -22.79
N HIS A 550 -16.47 10.05 -22.20
CA HIS A 550 -16.49 8.57 -22.30
C HIS A 550 -17.88 7.95 -22.61
N ARG A 551 -18.94 8.71 -22.92
CA ARG A 551 -20.26 8.12 -23.24
C ARG A 551 -21.15 9.07 -24.02
N ALA A 552 -22.06 8.49 -24.80
CA ALA A 552 -23.12 9.21 -25.49
C ALA A 552 -24.38 9.26 -24.60
N VAL A 553 -25.01 10.43 -24.46
CA VAL A 553 -26.17 10.62 -23.58
C VAL A 553 -27.33 11.24 -24.35
N VAL A 554 -28.54 10.75 -24.07
CA VAL A 554 -29.81 11.30 -24.54
C VAL A 554 -30.75 11.48 -23.35
N HIS A 555 -31.43 12.62 -23.29
CA HIS A 555 -32.41 12.94 -22.24
C HIS A 555 -33.81 13.03 -22.82
N PHE A 556 -34.78 12.45 -22.09
CA PHE A 556 -36.21 12.59 -22.36
C PHE A 556 -36.95 13.12 -21.13
N GLY A 557 -38.01 13.89 -21.35
CA GLY A 557 -38.77 14.61 -20.32
C GLY A 557 -38.07 15.90 -19.92
N HIS A 558 -37.04 15.79 -19.07
CA HIS A 558 -36.28 16.93 -18.56
C HIS A 558 -34.78 16.75 -18.74
N VAL A 559 -34.07 17.84 -19.01
CA VAL A 559 -32.61 17.84 -19.11
C VAL A 559 -32.01 17.82 -17.71
N PHE A 560 -30.98 16.99 -17.51
CA PHE A 560 -30.15 17.04 -16.30
C PHE A 560 -28.93 17.93 -16.53
N ASP A 561 -28.71 18.92 -15.67
CA ASP A 561 -27.53 19.77 -15.75
C ASP A 561 -26.36 19.16 -14.96
N TYR A 562 -25.44 18.55 -15.71
CA TYR A 562 -24.24 17.92 -15.16
C TYR A 562 -23.20 18.91 -14.59
N SER A 563 -23.33 20.21 -14.86
CA SER A 563 -22.40 21.23 -14.36
C SER A 563 -22.74 21.69 -12.94
N THR A 564 -24.03 21.72 -12.60
CA THR A 564 -24.53 22.15 -11.29
C THR A 564 -24.99 20.98 -10.42
N ASN A 565 -25.03 19.77 -10.97
CA ASN A 565 -25.58 18.56 -10.33
C ASN A 565 -26.99 18.79 -9.75
N SER A 566 -27.69 19.79 -10.28
CA SER A 566 -29.02 20.20 -9.89
C SER A 566 -29.96 19.92 -11.06
N ALA A 567 -31.21 19.62 -10.75
CA ALA A 567 -32.27 19.88 -11.72
C ALA A 567 -32.39 21.40 -11.78
N SER A 568 -31.57 22.06 -12.61
CA SER A 568 -31.75 23.48 -12.90
C SER A 568 -33.18 23.68 -13.37
N GLU A 569 -33.77 24.82 -13.00
CA GLU A 569 -35.14 25.20 -13.36
C GLU A 569 -35.47 24.81 -14.81
N TRP A 570 -36.17 23.68 -14.90
CA TRP A 570 -36.98 23.11 -15.97
C TRP A 570 -36.64 23.53 -17.40
N LYS A 571 -35.56 22.97 -17.98
CA LYS A 571 -35.44 22.83 -19.44
C LYS A 571 -36.13 21.53 -19.88
N GLU A 572 -37.24 21.68 -20.59
CA GLU A 572 -37.93 20.56 -21.23
C GLU A 572 -37.00 19.92 -22.28
N ALA A 573 -36.87 18.60 -22.19
CA ALA A 573 -36.25 17.78 -23.22
C ALA A 573 -37.34 17.26 -24.17
N GLU A 574 -36.95 16.39 -25.11
CA GLU A 574 -37.95 15.69 -25.93
C GLU A 574 -38.88 14.84 -25.05
N PRO A 575 -40.18 14.74 -25.38
CA PRO A 575 -41.12 13.95 -24.60
C PRO A 575 -40.66 12.49 -24.50
N ILE A 576 -41.01 11.83 -23.40
CA ILE A 576 -40.69 10.41 -23.21
C ILE A 576 -41.34 9.61 -24.34
N PRO A 577 -40.57 8.87 -25.15
CA PRO A 577 -41.11 8.11 -26.26
C PRO A 577 -42.16 7.10 -25.80
N GLN A 578 -43.20 6.88 -26.62
CA GLN A 578 -44.30 5.95 -26.32
C GLN A 578 -43.81 4.55 -25.91
N LEU A 579 -42.70 4.10 -26.49
CA LEU A 579 -42.08 2.81 -26.18
C LEU A 579 -41.54 2.75 -24.75
N ILE A 580 -40.97 3.86 -24.25
CA ILE A 580 -40.50 3.97 -22.87
C ILE A 580 -41.70 4.15 -21.92
N GLU A 581 -42.76 4.86 -22.34
CA GLU A 581 -44.00 4.98 -21.56
C GLU A 581 -44.66 3.62 -21.26
N GLN A 582 -44.64 2.67 -22.19
CA GLN A 582 -45.12 1.31 -21.95
C GLN A 582 -44.36 0.60 -20.82
N ILE A 583 -43.06 0.85 -20.70
CA ILE A 583 -42.22 0.30 -19.62
C ILE A 583 -42.55 0.99 -18.30
N VAL A 584 -42.77 2.31 -18.33
CA VAL A 584 -43.19 3.09 -17.16
C VAL A 584 -44.54 2.59 -16.63
N ASP A 585 -45.52 2.34 -17.49
CA ASP A 585 -46.83 1.79 -17.11
C ASP A 585 -46.67 0.48 -16.34
N ARG A 586 -45.81 -0.40 -16.86
CA ARG A 586 -45.50 -1.70 -16.23
C ARG A 586 -44.83 -1.51 -14.86
N LEU A 587 -43.81 -0.65 -14.77
CA LEU A 587 -43.10 -0.35 -13.52
C LEU A 587 -44.03 0.14 -12.40
N ILE A 588 -45.04 0.95 -12.75
CA ILE A 588 -46.03 1.45 -11.80
C ILE A 588 -46.99 0.34 -11.40
N SER A 589 -47.50 -0.43 -12.36
CA SER A 589 -48.45 -1.51 -12.10
C SER A 589 -47.87 -2.61 -11.21
N GLU A 590 -46.58 -2.89 -11.34
CA GLU A 590 -45.83 -3.87 -10.54
C GLU A 590 -45.32 -3.29 -9.21
N GLY A 591 -45.51 -1.99 -8.96
CA GLY A 591 -45.16 -1.34 -7.69
C GLY A 591 -43.68 -0.96 -7.54
N TYR A 592 -42.87 -1.07 -8.59
CA TYR A 592 -41.45 -0.67 -8.56
C TYR A 592 -41.25 0.84 -8.65
N MET A 593 -42.23 1.59 -9.16
CA MET A 593 -42.27 3.05 -9.08
C MET A 593 -43.61 3.51 -8.52
N ARG A 594 -43.58 4.46 -7.58
CA ARG A 594 -44.79 5.03 -6.98
C ARG A 594 -45.47 6.06 -7.88
N GLU A 595 -44.67 6.78 -8.66
CA GLU A 595 -45.09 7.86 -9.53
C GLU A 595 -44.39 7.77 -10.89
N ARG A 596 -44.99 8.35 -11.93
CA ARG A 596 -44.37 8.42 -13.26
C ARG A 596 -43.08 9.26 -13.22
N PRO A 597 -41.96 8.78 -13.80
CA PRO A 597 -40.73 9.54 -13.90
C PRO A 597 -40.95 10.79 -14.74
N ASP A 598 -40.35 11.90 -14.33
CA ASP A 598 -40.34 13.14 -15.11
C ASP A 598 -39.07 13.24 -15.99
N GLN A 599 -38.09 12.34 -15.77
CA GLN A 599 -36.84 12.28 -16.48
C GLN A 599 -36.47 10.83 -16.84
N VAL A 600 -36.06 10.62 -18.07
CA VAL A 600 -35.35 9.42 -18.50
C VAL A 600 -34.02 9.79 -19.15
N THR A 601 -32.94 9.20 -18.67
CA THR A 601 -31.60 9.37 -19.23
C THR A 601 -31.13 8.07 -19.88
N ALA A 602 -30.89 8.10 -21.18
CA ALA A 602 -30.28 7.01 -21.92
C ALA A 602 -28.77 7.23 -22.05
N ASN A 603 -27.97 6.28 -21.57
CA ASN A 603 -26.51 6.32 -21.67
C ASN A 603 -26.03 5.17 -22.57
N VAL A 604 -25.17 5.48 -23.55
CA VAL A 604 -24.51 4.53 -24.44
C VAL A 604 -23.03 4.45 -24.09
N TYR A 605 -22.59 3.25 -23.68
CA TYR A 605 -21.22 2.94 -23.30
C TYR A 605 -20.56 2.09 -24.39
N GLU A 606 -19.41 2.53 -24.89
CA GLU A 606 -18.56 1.73 -25.78
C GLU A 606 -17.65 0.81 -24.95
N PRO A 607 -17.10 -0.28 -25.55
CA PRO A 607 -16.20 -1.20 -24.87
C PRO A 607 -15.05 -0.49 -24.12
N GLY A 608 -15.00 -0.66 -22.81
CA GLY A 608 -13.99 -0.04 -21.94
C GLY A 608 -14.45 1.17 -21.13
N HIS A 609 -15.61 1.76 -21.47
CA HIS A 609 -16.14 2.95 -20.82
C HIS A 609 -16.98 2.64 -19.56
N GLY A 610 -17.01 3.60 -18.64
CA GLY A 610 -17.71 3.53 -17.37
C GLY A 610 -18.22 4.90 -16.89
N ILE A 611 -18.69 4.97 -15.64
CA ILE A 611 -19.18 6.18 -14.97
C ILE A 611 -18.60 6.26 -13.54
N PRO A 612 -18.04 7.41 -13.11
CA PRO A 612 -17.54 7.59 -11.75
C PRO A 612 -18.62 7.33 -10.69
N SER A 613 -18.17 6.98 -9.48
CA SER A 613 -19.05 6.72 -8.34
C SER A 613 -19.72 8.00 -7.84
N HIS A 614 -21.05 8.04 -7.77
CA HIS A 614 -21.84 9.23 -7.41
C HIS A 614 -23.14 8.88 -6.68
N TYR A 615 -23.77 9.89 -6.04
CA TYR A 615 -25.17 9.84 -5.65
C TYR A 615 -26.04 10.43 -6.76
N ASP A 616 -27.24 9.91 -6.92
CA ASP A 616 -28.29 10.70 -7.56
C ASP A 616 -28.77 11.76 -6.57
N THR A 617 -28.71 13.03 -6.95
CA THR A 617 -29.00 14.20 -6.11
C THR A 617 -30.31 14.03 -5.31
N HIS A 618 -30.23 14.07 -3.96
CA HIS A 618 -31.38 13.77 -3.11
C HIS A 618 -32.46 14.85 -3.20
N SER A 619 -32.07 16.12 -3.34
CA SER A 619 -32.99 17.24 -3.51
C SER A 619 -33.67 17.26 -4.88
N ALA A 620 -33.02 16.71 -5.91
CA ALA A 620 -33.52 16.74 -7.28
C ALA A 620 -34.47 15.58 -7.60
N PHE A 621 -34.24 14.40 -7.01
CA PHE A 621 -35.01 13.21 -7.35
C PHE A 621 -35.73 12.60 -6.15
N GLU A 622 -36.81 11.87 -6.41
CA GLU A 622 -37.52 11.05 -5.41
C GLU A 622 -37.02 9.60 -5.38
N ASP A 623 -37.48 8.88 -4.35
CA ASP A 623 -37.26 7.45 -4.17
C ASP A 623 -38.46 6.68 -4.77
N PRO A 624 -38.25 5.62 -5.58
CA PRO A 624 -36.98 4.97 -5.95
C PRO A 624 -36.40 5.44 -7.30
N ILE A 625 -35.17 5.02 -7.61
CA ILE A 625 -34.52 5.20 -8.91
C ILE A 625 -34.43 3.85 -9.63
N VAL A 626 -34.81 3.82 -10.91
CA VAL A 626 -34.83 2.60 -11.71
C VAL A 626 -33.82 2.72 -12.85
N SER A 627 -32.97 1.70 -13.02
CA SER A 627 -32.03 1.60 -14.13
C SER A 627 -32.25 0.30 -14.91
N ILE A 628 -32.45 0.40 -16.22
CA ILE A 628 -32.62 -0.73 -17.13
C ILE A 628 -31.35 -0.89 -17.97
N SER A 629 -30.82 -2.10 -18.04
CA SER A 629 -29.61 -2.46 -18.78
C SER A 629 -29.97 -3.15 -20.08
N LEU A 630 -29.41 -2.73 -21.23
CA LEU A 630 -29.67 -3.26 -22.57
C LEU A 630 -28.37 -3.62 -23.31
N LEU A 631 -28.48 -4.48 -24.33
CA LEU A 631 -27.45 -5.01 -25.23
C LEU A 631 -26.43 -5.96 -24.57
N SER A 632 -25.77 -5.54 -23.49
CA SER A 632 -24.71 -6.33 -22.89
C SER A 632 -24.64 -6.21 -21.38
N ASP A 633 -24.04 -7.24 -20.78
CA ASP A 633 -23.83 -7.38 -19.35
C ASP A 633 -22.78 -6.39 -18.83
N VAL A 634 -22.96 -5.94 -17.58
CA VAL A 634 -22.01 -5.07 -16.89
C VAL A 634 -21.99 -5.34 -15.39
N VAL A 635 -20.83 -5.15 -14.77
CA VAL A 635 -20.70 -5.04 -13.31
C VAL A 635 -20.70 -3.56 -12.89
N MET A 636 -21.65 -3.18 -12.04
CA MET A 636 -21.77 -1.88 -11.37
C MET A 636 -21.32 -1.99 -9.91
N GLU A 637 -20.58 -1.01 -9.40
CA GLU A 637 -20.06 -0.98 -8.02
C GLU A 637 -20.83 0.02 -7.16
N PHE A 638 -21.31 -0.44 -6.00
CA PHE A 638 -21.94 0.38 -4.95
C PHE A 638 -20.96 0.60 -3.78
N LYS A 639 -20.70 1.84 -3.39
CA LYS A 639 -19.77 2.26 -2.31
C LYS A 639 -20.52 2.95 -1.17
N ASP A 640 -20.23 2.58 0.09
CA ASP A 640 -20.88 3.16 1.28
C ASP A 640 -20.42 4.61 1.53
N GLY A 641 -21.38 5.52 1.76
CA GLY A 641 -21.16 6.94 2.02
C GLY A 641 -20.44 7.24 3.34
N ALA A 642 -20.62 6.39 4.35
CA ALA A 642 -19.94 6.51 5.65
C ALA A 642 -18.56 5.85 5.65
N ASN A 643 -18.36 4.83 4.80
CA ASN A 643 -17.08 4.11 4.68
C ASN A 643 -16.79 3.68 3.23
N SER A 644 -16.08 4.53 2.49
CA SER A 644 -15.81 4.29 1.07
C SER A 644 -14.93 3.08 0.73
N ALA A 645 -14.36 2.37 1.72
CA ALA A 645 -13.68 1.08 1.49
C ALA A 645 -14.67 -0.09 1.28
N ARG A 646 -15.94 0.06 1.65
CA ARG A 646 -16.95 -0.98 1.53
C ARG A 646 -17.60 -0.91 0.15
N ILE A 647 -17.24 -1.85 -0.74
CA ILE A 647 -17.69 -1.90 -2.14
C ILE A 647 -18.47 -3.19 -2.42
N ALA A 648 -19.66 -3.07 -3.00
CA ALA A 648 -20.49 -4.19 -3.46
C ALA A 648 -20.56 -4.23 -5.00
N PRO A 649 -19.93 -5.20 -5.68
CA PRO A 649 -20.04 -5.38 -7.13
C PRO A 649 -21.32 -6.14 -7.51
N VAL A 650 -22.12 -5.58 -8.42
CA VAL A 650 -23.43 -6.10 -8.82
C VAL A 650 -23.47 -6.32 -10.33
N LEU A 651 -23.73 -7.55 -10.77
CA LEU A 651 -23.95 -7.87 -12.19
C LEU A 651 -25.33 -7.42 -12.64
N LEU A 652 -25.36 -6.56 -13.65
CA LEU A 652 -26.54 -6.18 -14.41
C LEU A 652 -26.46 -6.86 -15.77
N LYS A 653 -27.28 -7.89 -15.98
CA LYS A 653 -27.37 -8.55 -17.29
C LYS A 653 -28.05 -7.65 -18.33
N ALA A 654 -27.83 -7.91 -19.61
CA ALA A 654 -28.68 -7.35 -20.65
C ALA A 654 -30.17 -7.66 -20.34
N ARG A 655 -31.05 -6.72 -20.65
CA ARG A 655 -32.49 -6.74 -20.38
C ARG A 655 -32.90 -6.76 -18.90
N SER A 656 -31.99 -6.52 -17.97
CA SER A 656 -32.29 -6.49 -16.54
C SER A 656 -32.70 -5.11 -16.03
N LEU A 657 -33.47 -5.10 -14.93
CA LEU A 657 -33.86 -3.94 -14.16
C LEU A 657 -33.10 -3.92 -12.82
N CYS A 658 -32.58 -2.75 -12.46
CA CYS A 658 -31.96 -2.45 -11.18
C CYS A 658 -32.81 -1.39 -10.45
N LEU A 659 -33.29 -1.72 -9.26
CA LEU A 659 -34.11 -0.88 -8.39
C LEU A 659 -33.25 -0.38 -7.22
N ILE A 660 -32.98 0.91 -7.22
CA ILE A 660 -32.17 1.61 -6.21
C ILE A 660 -33.12 2.41 -5.32
N GLN A 661 -33.33 1.96 -4.08
CA GLN A 661 -34.31 2.53 -3.17
C GLN A 661 -33.83 2.57 -1.72
N SER A 662 -34.45 3.42 -0.90
CA SER A 662 -34.18 3.51 0.54
C SER A 662 -32.67 3.62 0.84
N GLU A 663 -32.07 2.69 1.60
CA GLU A 663 -30.66 2.79 1.96
C GLU A 663 -29.75 2.82 0.72
N SER A 664 -29.95 1.91 -0.24
CA SER A 664 -29.16 1.85 -1.48
C SER A 664 -29.20 3.13 -2.32
N ARG A 665 -30.23 3.96 -2.15
CA ARG A 665 -30.37 5.26 -2.83
C ARG A 665 -29.66 6.38 -2.09
N TYR A 666 -29.90 6.50 -0.79
CA TYR A 666 -29.56 7.70 -0.01
C TYR A 666 -28.21 7.61 0.72
N ARG A 667 -27.70 6.39 0.94
CA ARG A 667 -26.43 6.16 1.66
C ARG A 667 -25.31 5.69 0.74
N TRP A 668 -25.63 5.06 -0.39
CA TRP A 668 -24.65 4.41 -1.27
C TRP A 668 -24.40 5.21 -2.56
N LYS A 669 -23.12 5.45 -2.86
CA LYS A 669 -22.69 5.95 -4.18
C LYS A 669 -22.61 4.77 -5.15
N HIS A 670 -22.93 4.96 -6.42
CA HIS A 670 -22.87 3.89 -7.42
C HIS A 670 -22.13 4.31 -8.70
N GLY A 671 -21.48 3.37 -9.39
CA GLY A 671 -20.72 3.67 -10.62
C GLY A 671 -20.26 2.42 -11.40
N ILE A 672 -19.66 2.62 -12.57
CA ILE A 672 -19.12 1.55 -13.44
C ILE A 672 -17.65 1.89 -13.74
N VAL A 673 -16.72 0.98 -13.45
CA VAL A 673 -15.27 1.23 -13.62
C VAL A 673 -14.85 1.13 -15.10
N ASN A 674 -13.93 2.00 -15.53
CA ASN A 674 -13.31 1.94 -16.87
C ASN A 674 -12.38 0.71 -16.99
N ARG A 675 -12.79 -0.33 -17.73
CA ARG A 675 -11.99 -1.54 -18.01
C ARG A 675 -12.54 -2.32 -19.20
N LYS A 676 -11.69 -3.05 -19.94
CA LYS A 676 -12.09 -3.79 -21.16
C LYS A 676 -12.83 -5.11 -20.90
N TYR A 677 -12.73 -5.64 -19.69
CA TYR A 677 -13.34 -6.90 -19.29
C TYR A 677 -13.88 -6.77 -17.86
N ASP A 678 -15.05 -7.36 -17.62
CA ASP A 678 -15.58 -7.62 -16.29
C ASP A 678 -15.34 -9.06 -15.87
N VAL A 679 -15.50 -9.30 -14.57
CA VAL A 679 -15.65 -10.65 -14.03
C VAL A 679 -17.03 -10.74 -13.44
N ASP A 680 -17.82 -11.70 -13.92
CA ASP A 680 -19.12 -12.01 -13.33
C ASP A 680 -18.94 -12.35 -11.84
N PRO A 681 -19.48 -11.56 -10.89
CA PRO A 681 -19.37 -11.83 -9.46
C PRO A 681 -20.06 -13.15 -9.04
N ARG A 682 -20.97 -13.69 -9.87
CA ARG A 682 -21.70 -14.93 -9.61
C ARG A 682 -20.98 -16.16 -10.16
N THR A 683 -20.54 -16.09 -11.43
CA THR A 683 -19.94 -17.25 -12.14
C THR A 683 -18.42 -17.21 -12.22
N ASN A 684 -17.79 -16.07 -11.90
CA ASN A 684 -16.37 -15.79 -12.17
C ASN A 684 -15.99 -16.02 -13.64
N ARG A 685 -16.91 -15.81 -14.60
CA ARG A 685 -16.55 -15.81 -16.02
C ARG A 685 -16.08 -14.42 -16.43
N VAL A 686 -15.11 -14.36 -17.34
CA VAL A 686 -14.72 -13.09 -17.94
C VAL A 686 -15.82 -12.67 -18.90
N ILE A 687 -16.36 -11.48 -18.68
CA ILE A 687 -17.34 -10.88 -19.55
C ILE A 687 -16.60 -9.80 -20.35
N PRO A 688 -16.35 -10.00 -21.67
CA PRO A 688 -15.82 -8.93 -22.50
C PRO A 688 -16.80 -7.76 -22.50
N ARG A 689 -16.31 -6.53 -22.27
CA ARG A 689 -17.16 -5.36 -22.40
C ARG A 689 -17.56 -5.20 -23.86
N GLN A 690 -18.86 -5.23 -24.11
CA GLN A 690 -19.43 -4.90 -25.40
C GLN A 690 -20.14 -3.55 -25.29
N LYS A 691 -20.69 -3.08 -26.42
CA LYS A 691 -21.52 -1.89 -26.42
C LYS A 691 -22.74 -2.11 -25.51
N ARG A 692 -22.98 -1.18 -24.60
CA ARG A 692 -24.09 -1.25 -23.63
C ARG A 692 -24.93 0.00 -23.69
N VAL A 693 -26.24 -0.15 -23.58
CA VAL A 693 -27.16 0.98 -23.39
C VAL A 693 -27.83 0.84 -22.02
N SER A 694 -28.06 1.95 -21.33
CA SER A 694 -28.88 1.94 -20.11
C SER A 694 -29.86 3.09 -20.07
N LEU A 695 -31.07 2.80 -19.61
CA LEU A 695 -32.13 3.77 -19.33
C LEU A 695 -32.23 3.99 -17.82
N THR A 696 -32.04 5.21 -17.36
CA THR A 696 -32.23 5.57 -15.94
C THR A 696 -33.45 6.45 -15.82
N LEU A 697 -34.45 5.98 -15.07
CA LEU A 697 -35.75 6.63 -14.88
C LEU A 697 -35.81 7.25 -13.49
N ARG A 698 -36.16 8.54 -13.43
CA ARG A 698 -36.15 9.31 -12.18
C ARG A 698 -37.40 10.19 -12.08
N LYS A 699 -37.99 10.23 -10.89
CA LYS A 699 -39.04 11.18 -10.52
C LYS A 699 -38.39 12.45 -10.00
N ILE A 700 -38.78 13.62 -10.51
CA ILE A 700 -38.24 14.90 -10.01
C ILE A 700 -38.97 15.25 -8.73
N ARG A 701 -38.19 15.56 -7.70
CA ARG A 701 -38.67 15.95 -6.39
C ARG A 701 -39.14 17.39 -6.42
N ARG A 702 -40.39 17.62 -5.97
CA ARG A 702 -41.00 18.96 -5.91
C ARG A 702 -41.12 19.52 -4.48
N ARG A 703 -40.75 18.71 -3.49
CA ARG A 703 -40.80 19.07 -2.06
C ARG A 703 -39.43 18.87 -1.43
N PRO A 704 -39.09 19.61 -0.35
CA PRO A 704 -37.86 19.40 0.40
C PRO A 704 -37.60 17.91 0.72
N CYS A 705 -36.33 17.51 0.72
CA CYS A 705 -35.98 16.12 1.00
C CYS A 705 -36.06 15.81 2.50
N GLU A 706 -36.79 14.74 2.84
CA GLU A 706 -37.06 14.31 4.22
C GLU A 706 -36.39 12.96 4.57
N CYS A 707 -35.41 12.50 3.79
CA CYS A 707 -34.72 11.23 4.03
C CYS A 707 -34.10 11.12 5.44
N GLN A 708 -34.00 9.93 6.02
CA GLN A 708 -33.41 9.82 7.36
C GLN A 708 -31.90 10.14 7.41
N TRP A 709 -31.20 10.02 6.27
CA TRP A 709 -29.77 10.30 6.12
C TRP A 709 -29.50 11.78 5.85
N LYS A 710 -29.70 12.62 6.87
CA LYS A 710 -29.54 14.08 6.76
C LYS A 710 -28.13 14.47 6.36
N GLU A 711 -27.15 13.71 6.82
CA GLU A 711 -25.71 13.91 6.66
C GLU A 711 -25.19 13.71 5.22
N PHE A 712 -25.85 12.86 4.43
CA PHE A 712 -25.51 12.61 3.02
C PHE A 712 -26.44 13.35 2.06
N CYS A 713 -27.45 14.04 2.59
CA CYS A 713 -28.40 14.82 1.81
C CYS A 713 -27.83 16.20 1.45
N ASP A 714 -28.09 16.61 0.22
CA ASP A 714 -27.73 17.93 -0.32
C ASP A 714 -28.71 19.05 0.10
N TRP A 715 -29.76 18.75 0.87
CA TRP A 715 -30.74 19.72 1.38
C TRP A 715 -30.60 19.98 2.89
N ASP A 716 -30.33 21.23 3.29
CA ASP A 716 -29.91 21.59 4.66
C ASP A 716 -31.04 21.90 5.68
N ARG A 717 -32.30 21.55 5.42
CA ARG A 717 -33.41 21.62 6.40
C ARG A 717 -33.39 22.83 7.38
N LYS A 718 -33.21 24.05 6.85
CA LYS A 718 -33.11 25.30 7.65
C LYS A 718 -31.89 25.37 8.59
N GLY A 719 -30.73 24.88 8.16
CA GLY A 719 -29.49 24.96 8.92
C GLY A 719 -29.39 23.92 10.04
N GLU A 720 -30.12 22.81 9.96
CA GLU A 720 -29.98 21.73 10.96
C GLU A 720 -28.56 21.14 10.98
N MET A 721 -27.84 21.21 9.86
CA MET A 721 -26.44 20.85 9.79
C MET A 721 -25.56 22.08 9.57
N SER A 722 -26.02 23.30 9.87
CA SER A 722 -25.15 24.47 9.75
C SER A 722 -24.12 24.50 10.87
N VAL A 723 -22.96 25.10 10.62
CA VAL A 723 -21.97 25.43 11.64
C VAL A 723 -22.66 26.31 12.69
N PRO A 724 -22.61 25.96 13.98
CA PRO A 724 -23.39 26.63 15.01
C PRO A 724 -22.88 28.07 15.22
N SER A 725 -23.78 29.04 15.14
CA SER A 725 -23.49 30.47 15.34
C SER A 725 -24.13 31.07 16.61
N SER A 726 -24.95 30.30 17.33
CA SER A 726 -25.62 30.70 18.57
C SER A 726 -25.43 29.66 19.67
N GLU A 727 -25.60 30.08 20.94
CA GLU A 727 -25.43 29.19 22.10
C GLU A 727 -26.42 28.03 22.11
N ASP A 728 -27.68 28.26 21.73
CA ASP A 728 -28.71 27.21 21.63
C ASP A 728 -28.40 26.17 20.55
N LEU A 729 -27.87 26.61 19.41
CA LEU A 729 -27.49 25.70 18.30
C LEU A 729 -26.24 24.90 18.65
N ALA A 730 -25.25 25.55 19.27
CA ALA A 730 -24.04 24.90 19.77
C ALA A 730 -24.39 23.79 20.78
N LEU A 731 -25.26 24.08 21.75
CA LEU A 731 -25.67 23.10 22.76
C LEU A 731 -26.43 21.91 22.14
N LYS A 732 -27.32 22.14 21.18
CA LYS A 732 -28.03 21.06 20.47
C LYS A 732 -27.08 20.16 19.70
N LEU A 733 -26.07 20.74 19.05
CA LEU A 733 -25.07 20.01 18.29
C LEU A 733 -24.19 19.15 19.22
N GLU A 734 -23.67 19.76 20.29
CA GLU A 734 -22.85 19.06 21.30
C GLU A 734 -23.63 17.92 21.97
N ASN A 735 -24.92 18.11 22.28
CA ASN A 735 -25.75 17.03 22.82
C ASN A 735 -25.87 15.84 21.83
N SER A 736 -26.20 16.13 20.56
CA SER A 736 -26.51 15.09 19.56
C SER A 736 -25.28 14.35 19.04
N TYR A 737 -24.16 15.07 18.84
CA TYR A 737 -22.95 14.55 18.18
C TYR A 737 -21.73 14.46 19.11
N VAL A 738 -21.87 14.76 20.40
CA VAL A 738 -20.82 14.52 21.41
C VAL A 738 -21.41 13.73 22.56
N SER A 739 -22.31 14.31 23.36
CA SER A 739 -22.81 13.69 24.59
C SER A 739 -23.49 12.33 24.33
N ASP A 740 -24.51 12.31 23.47
CA ASP A 740 -25.26 11.09 23.17
C ASP A 740 -24.36 10.04 22.51
N VAL A 741 -23.44 10.45 21.65
CA VAL A 741 -22.51 9.53 20.98
C VAL A 741 -21.57 8.87 21.98
N TYR A 742 -20.91 9.64 22.84
CA TYR A 742 -19.99 9.09 23.84
C TYR A 742 -20.68 8.17 24.84
N GLU A 743 -21.95 8.42 25.17
CA GLU A 743 -22.74 7.49 26.00
C GLU A 743 -22.98 6.14 25.29
N ASN A 744 -23.20 6.15 23.97
CA ASN A 744 -23.38 4.94 23.17
C ASN A 744 -22.07 4.18 22.89
N ILE A 745 -20.92 4.88 22.82
CA ILE A 745 -19.63 4.28 22.46
C ILE A 745 -18.69 4.06 23.65
N ALA A 746 -19.10 4.34 24.89
CA ALA A 746 -18.23 4.37 26.08
C ALA A 746 -17.43 3.07 26.30
N SER A 747 -18.04 1.90 26.10
CA SER A 747 -17.38 0.59 26.23
C SER A 747 -16.28 0.40 25.17
N HIS A 748 -16.61 0.64 23.90
CA HIS A 748 -15.65 0.54 22.78
C HIS A 748 -14.54 1.61 22.85
N PHE A 749 -14.85 2.79 23.41
CA PHE A 749 -13.85 3.83 23.66
C PHE A 749 -12.80 3.37 24.69
N ASP A 750 -13.20 2.65 25.73
CA ASP A 750 -12.28 2.16 26.76
C ASP A 750 -11.27 1.15 26.21
N GLU A 751 -11.73 0.20 25.39
CA GLU A 751 -10.91 -0.89 24.82
C GLU A 751 -9.81 -0.41 23.86
N THR A 752 -9.97 0.78 23.27
CA THR A 752 -9.14 1.24 22.14
C THR A 752 -8.20 2.41 22.48
N ARG A 753 -8.18 2.88 23.73
CA ARG A 753 -7.48 4.12 24.13
C ARG A 753 -6.75 4.01 25.48
N HIS A 754 -5.51 3.53 25.44
CA HIS A 754 -4.65 3.38 26.63
C HIS A 754 -3.32 4.17 26.59
N SER A 755 -2.92 4.69 25.42
CA SER A 755 -1.65 5.41 25.26
C SER A 755 -1.71 6.85 25.80
N SER A 756 -0.65 7.25 26.51
CA SER A 756 -0.42 8.61 27.00
C SER A 756 0.43 9.43 26.02
N TRP A 757 0.09 10.71 25.84
CA TRP A 757 0.89 11.65 25.02
C TRP A 757 2.19 12.02 25.75
N LYS A 758 3.30 12.13 25.03
CA LYS A 758 4.62 12.39 25.65
C LYS A 758 4.67 13.78 26.28
N ALA A 759 4.15 14.80 25.59
CA ALA A 759 4.11 16.18 26.09
C ALA A 759 3.24 16.29 27.35
N VAL A 760 2.08 15.62 27.39
CA VAL A 760 1.20 15.61 28.57
C VAL A 760 1.88 14.90 29.75
N LYS A 761 2.56 13.78 29.50
CA LYS A 761 3.32 13.08 30.54
C LYS A 761 4.44 13.96 31.10
N LYS A 762 5.20 14.63 30.22
CA LYS A 762 6.26 15.57 30.61
C LYS A 762 5.70 16.71 31.49
N PHE A 763 4.56 17.29 31.10
CA PHE A 763 3.89 18.31 31.90
C PHE A 763 3.53 17.79 33.31
N ILE A 764 2.98 16.57 33.41
CA ILE A 764 2.63 15.95 34.70
C ILE A 764 3.90 15.68 35.54
N ASP A 765 4.97 15.19 34.92
CA ASP A 765 6.23 14.85 35.59
C ASP A 765 6.96 16.10 36.14
N GLU A 766 6.69 17.29 35.59
CA GLU A 766 7.21 18.57 36.07
C GLU A 766 6.46 19.11 37.32
N ILE A 767 5.31 18.54 37.66
CA ILE A 767 4.51 18.96 38.82
C ILE A 767 5.16 18.44 40.11
N PRO A 768 5.35 19.28 41.14
CA PRO A 768 5.88 18.84 42.44
C PRO A 768 5.04 17.70 43.06
N ARG A 769 5.74 16.70 43.64
CA ARG A 769 5.06 15.60 44.35
C ARG A 769 4.22 16.14 45.51
N GLY A 770 3.05 15.55 45.72
CA GLY A 770 2.07 15.99 46.72
C GLY A 770 1.16 17.13 46.26
N SER A 771 1.36 17.68 45.06
CA SER A 771 0.46 18.65 44.46
C SER A 771 -0.89 18.05 44.04
N LEU A 772 -1.92 18.90 43.96
CA LEU A 772 -3.26 18.57 43.49
C LEU A 772 -3.40 18.90 41.99
N LEU A 773 -3.80 17.90 41.20
CA LEU A 773 -4.05 18.01 39.75
C LEU A 773 -5.51 17.66 39.42
N TYR A 774 -6.16 18.49 38.59
CA TYR A 774 -7.47 18.18 37.99
C TYR A 774 -7.33 17.68 36.55
N ASP A 775 -8.06 16.61 36.21
CA ASP A 775 -8.18 16.07 34.83
C ASP A 775 -9.61 16.29 34.31
N VAL A 776 -9.81 17.35 33.53
CA VAL A 776 -11.12 17.78 33.03
C VAL A 776 -11.39 17.12 31.68
N GLY A 777 -12.49 16.37 31.59
CA GLY A 777 -12.76 15.41 30.51
C GLY A 777 -11.82 14.20 30.59
N CYS A 778 -11.77 13.57 31.76
CA CYS A 778 -10.82 12.48 32.05
C CYS A 778 -11.06 11.18 31.26
N GLY A 779 -12.20 11.07 30.57
CA GLY A 779 -12.60 9.88 29.82
C GLY A 779 -12.57 8.62 30.70
N ASN A 780 -11.85 7.60 30.24
CA ASN A 780 -11.70 6.34 30.97
C ASN A 780 -10.70 6.37 32.15
N GLY A 781 -10.21 7.56 32.52
CA GLY A 781 -9.33 7.79 33.66
C GLY A 781 -7.84 7.56 33.38
N LYS A 782 -7.41 7.52 32.11
CA LYS A 782 -6.03 7.15 31.74
C LYS A 782 -4.92 7.95 32.43
N TYR A 783 -5.13 9.24 32.75
CA TYR A 783 -4.13 10.07 33.46
C TYR A 783 -4.32 10.08 34.98
N LEU A 784 -5.43 9.54 35.48
CA LEU A 784 -5.69 9.39 36.91
C LEU A 784 -5.00 8.15 37.50
N ILE A 785 -4.86 7.09 36.71
CA ILE A 785 -4.34 5.78 37.14
C ILE A 785 -2.85 5.79 37.57
N PRO A 786 -1.91 6.46 36.86
CA PRO A 786 -0.49 6.38 37.19
C PRO A 786 -0.16 6.86 38.61
N LYS A 787 0.75 6.19 39.32
CA LYS A 787 1.20 6.58 40.67
C LYS A 787 2.40 7.52 40.61
N ASP A 788 2.19 8.72 40.07
CA ASP A 788 3.17 9.81 39.93
C ASP A 788 3.48 10.53 41.26
N GLY A 789 2.64 10.33 42.28
CA GLY A 789 2.78 11.00 43.59
C GLY A 789 2.00 12.31 43.68
N LEU A 790 1.07 12.55 42.74
CA LEU A 790 0.11 13.64 42.78
C LEU A 790 -1.22 13.19 43.41
N HIS A 791 -1.96 14.13 44.00
CA HIS A 791 -3.36 13.93 44.32
C HIS A 791 -4.18 14.30 43.09
N LYS A 792 -4.92 13.34 42.51
CA LYS A 792 -5.61 13.53 41.23
C LYS A 792 -7.12 13.35 41.36
N ILE A 793 -7.88 14.29 40.80
CA ILE A 793 -9.35 14.21 40.70
C ILE A 793 -9.74 14.50 39.26
N GLY A 794 -10.47 13.58 38.63
CA GLY A 794 -10.99 13.77 37.28
C GLY A 794 -12.46 14.17 37.26
N CYS A 795 -12.92 14.72 36.14
CA CYS A 795 -14.35 14.79 35.86
C CYS A 795 -14.64 14.64 34.36
N ASP A 796 -15.83 14.14 34.01
CA ASP A 796 -16.27 13.93 32.62
C ASP A 796 -17.78 14.15 32.47
N MET A 797 -18.26 14.48 31.28
CA MET A 797 -19.70 14.65 31.00
C MET A 797 -20.42 13.31 30.83
N CYS A 798 -19.73 12.31 30.28
CA CYS A 798 -20.28 10.98 30.01
C CYS A 798 -20.32 10.14 31.29
N MET A 799 -21.51 9.63 31.62
CA MET A 799 -21.68 8.84 32.84
C MET A 799 -21.04 7.46 32.69
N GLY A 800 -21.19 6.82 31.52
CA GLY A 800 -20.52 5.56 31.21
C GLY A 800 -18.99 5.61 31.41
N LEU A 801 -18.33 6.68 30.95
CA LEU A 801 -16.89 6.87 31.14
C LEU A 801 -16.51 7.13 32.60
N CYS A 802 -17.30 7.93 33.34
CA CYS A 802 -17.12 8.12 34.78
C CYS A 802 -17.21 6.80 35.56
N GLU A 803 -18.15 5.92 35.21
CA GLU A 803 -18.28 4.61 35.85
C GLU A 803 -17.10 3.70 35.56
N ILE A 804 -16.60 3.71 34.32
CA ILE A 804 -15.39 2.97 33.91
C ILE A 804 -14.17 3.45 34.69
N ALA A 805 -13.94 4.76 34.78
CA ALA A 805 -12.82 5.32 35.54
C ALA A 805 -12.94 4.98 37.04
N ARG A 806 -14.14 5.06 37.63
CA ARG A 806 -14.37 4.69 39.03
C ARG A 806 -14.09 3.20 39.30
N LYS A 807 -14.42 2.31 38.36
CA LYS A 807 -14.07 0.87 38.46
C LYS A 807 -12.56 0.63 38.45
N LYS A 808 -11.77 1.57 37.91
CA LYS A 808 -10.30 1.59 37.95
C LYS A 808 -9.74 2.34 39.17
N ASP A 809 -10.54 2.47 40.23
CA ASP A 809 -10.18 3.11 41.50
C ASP A 809 -9.78 4.59 41.37
N CYS A 810 -10.31 5.28 40.36
CA CYS A 810 -10.06 6.71 40.15
C CYS A 810 -11.11 7.59 40.86
N HIS A 811 -10.67 8.74 41.41
CA HIS A 811 -11.57 9.75 41.96
C HIS A 811 -12.17 10.61 40.84
N VAL A 812 -13.43 10.35 40.50
CA VAL A 812 -14.11 11.03 39.38
C VAL A 812 -15.53 11.49 39.71
N ALA A 813 -15.91 12.64 39.16
CA ALA A 813 -17.25 13.21 39.21
C ALA A 813 -17.81 13.48 37.81
N ARG A 814 -19.14 13.48 37.68
CA ARG A 814 -19.79 13.93 36.44
C ARG A 814 -19.89 15.46 36.45
N CYS A 815 -19.39 16.13 35.43
CA CYS A 815 -19.32 17.60 35.39
C CYS A 815 -19.47 18.14 33.95
N ASP A 816 -19.85 19.41 33.83
CA ASP A 816 -19.65 20.18 32.60
C ASP A 816 -18.29 20.90 32.67
N ALA A 817 -17.47 20.77 31.63
CA ALA A 817 -16.17 21.44 31.54
C ALA A 817 -16.29 22.97 31.49
N LEU A 818 -17.47 23.50 31.12
CA LEU A 818 -17.78 24.93 31.11
C LEU A 818 -18.25 25.46 32.48
N ALA A 819 -18.44 24.59 33.47
CA ALA A 819 -18.88 24.95 34.82
C ALA A 819 -18.36 23.93 35.85
N LEU A 820 -17.08 24.05 36.23
CA LEU A 820 -16.41 23.06 37.06
C LEU A 820 -16.85 23.16 38.53
N PRO A 821 -17.20 22.02 39.19
CA PRO A 821 -17.66 22.01 40.58
C PRO A 821 -16.50 22.13 41.60
N PHE A 822 -15.36 22.71 41.20
CA PHE A 822 -14.18 22.89 42.03
C PHE A 822 -14.04 24.34 42.50
N ARG A 823 -13.46 24.53 43.68
CA ARG A 823 -13.24 25.87 44.25
C ARG A 823 -12.21 26.64 43.42
N THR A 824 -12.32 27.97 43.42
CA THR A 824 -11.31 28.83 42.79
C THR A 824 -9.95 28.66 43.48
N ALA A 825 -8.87 28.59 42.68
CA ALA A 825 -7.49 28.46 43.15
C ALA A 825 -7.24 27.29 44.12
N SER A 826 -7.91 26.14 43.90
CA SER A 826 -7.75 24.96 44.75
C SER A 826 -6.70 23.97 44.27
N ALA A 827 -6.40 23.92 42.97
CA ALA A 827 -5.40 23.00 42.39
C ALA A 827 -4.08 23.70 42.04
N ASP A 828 -3.00 22.92 42.01
CA ASP A 828 -1.67 23.39 41.60
C ASP A 828 -1.50 23.35 40.07
N ALA A 829 -2.22 22.44 39.40
CA ALA A 829 -2.29 22.35 37.95
C ALA A 829 -3.62 21.75 37.46
N ALA A 830 -3.92 21.87 36.18
CA ALA A 830 -5.04 21.16 35.53
C ALA A 830 -4.67 20.67 34.12
N ILE A 831 -5.24 19.55 33.69
CA ILE A 831 -5.14 19.05 32.31
C ILE A 831 -6.52 18.89 31.70
N SER A 832 -6.61 19.02 30.37
CA SER A 832 -7.82 18.73 29.59
C SER A 832 -7.43 18.18 28.21
N ILE A 833 -7.51 16.87 28.05
CA ILE A 833 -6.87 16.17 26.93
C ILE A 833 -7.92 15.71 25.92
N ALA A 834 -7.88 16.26 24.70
CA ALA A 834 -8.77 15.91 23.60
C ALA A 834 -10.26 16.19 23.88
N VAL A 835 -10.55 17.29 24.58
CA VAL A 835 -11.92 17.69 24.98
C VAL A 835 -12.35 18.97 24.29
N LEU A 836 -11.47 19.98 24.24
CA LEU A 836 -11.81 21.33 23.79
C LEU A 836 -12.26 21.39 22.31
N HIS A 837 -11.86 20.43 21.47
CA HIS A 837 -12.34 20.32 20.08
C HIS A 837 -13.78 19.78 19.97
N HIS A 838 -14.37 19.29 21.05
CA HIS A 838 -15.79 18.94 21.10
C HIS A 838 -16.68 20.11 21.51
N ILE A 839 -16.09 21.25 21.91
CA ILE A 839 -16.81 22.46 22.32
C ILE A 839 -17.01 23.37 21.11
N ALA A 840 -18.27 23.58 20.74
CA ALA A 840 -18.67 24.38 19.60
C ALA A 840 -18.55 25.88 19.91
N THR A 841 -18.27 26.68 18.88
CA THR A 841 -18.03 28.13 18.94
C THR A 841 -16.80 28.59 19.74
N PHE A 842 -16.23 29.71 19.32
CA PHE A 842 -15.06 30.32 19.94
C PHE A 842 -15.33 30.73 21.41
N GLU A 843 -16.47 31.37 21.67
CA GLU A 843 -16.82 31.86 23.01
C GLU A 843 -16.97 30.73 24.04
N ARG A 844 -17.55 29.58 23.67
CA ARG A 844 -17.66 28.45 24.61
C ARG A 844 -16.29 27.82 24.87
N ARG A 845 -15.43 27.72 23.85
CA ARG A 845 -14.04 27.27 24.02
C ARG A 845 -13.25 28.20 24.94
N LYS A 846 -13.43 29.52 24.80
CA LYS A 846 -12.82 30.53 25.68
C LYS A 846 -13.26 30.35 27.13
N ARG A 847 -14.57 30.20 27.38
CA ARG A 847 -15.12 29.91 28.73
C ARG A 847 -14.53 28.65 29.36
N MET A 848 -14.25 27.61 28.58
CA MET A 848 -13.60 26.40 29.08
C MET A 848 -12.19 26.67 29.60
N ILE A 849 -11.40 27.48 28.89
CA ILE A 849 -10.04 27.88 29.33
C ILE A 849 -10.12 28.75 30.59
N GLU A 850 -11.09 29.68 30.64
CA GLU A 850 -11.35 30.51 31.84
C GLU A 850 -11.66 29.65 33.07
N GLU A 851 -12.49 28.61 32.94
CA GLU A 851 -12.79 27.67 34.03
C GLU A 851 -11.56 26.87 34.48
N LEU A 852 -10.72 26.40 33.54
CA LEU A 852 -9.47 25.71 33.86
C LEU A 852 -8.51 26.63 34.65
N LEU A 853 -8.38 27.89 34.25
CA LEU A 853 -7.56 28.87 34.98
C LEU A 853 -8.18 29.26 36.32
N ARG A 854 -9.51 29.34 36.43
CA ARG A 854 -10.21 29.68 37.68
C ARG A 854 -9.82 28.71 38.80
N VAL A 855 -9.81 27.41 38.51
CA VAL A 855 -9.58 26.35 39.52
C VAL A 855 -8.11 26.19 39.93
N VAL A 856 -7.18 26.69 39.12
CA VAL A 856 -5.73 26.65 39.40
C VAL A 856 -5.26 27.89 40.19
N LYS A 857 -4.28 27.71 41.07
CA LYS A 857 -3.65 28.80 41.85
C LYS A 857 -2.88 29.78 40.94
N THR A 858 -2.66 31.00 41.40
CA THR A 858 -1.75 31.94 40.74
C THR A 858 -0.35 31.33 40.62
N GLY A 859 0.24 31.40 39.43
CA GLY A 859 1.48 30.72 39.07
C GLY A 859 1.33 29.25 38.68
N GLY A 860 0.16 28.64 38.88
CA GLY A 860 -0.13 27.28 38.45
C GLY A 860 -0.38 27.20 36.94
N LYS A 861 -0.16 26.01 36.37
CA LYS A 861 -0.19 25.77 34.92
C LYS A 861 -1.34 24.87 34.49
N ILE A 862 -1.81 25.06 33.27
CA ILE A 862 -2.77 24.18 32.59
C ILE A 862 -2.16 23.54 31.34
N CYS A 863 -2.58 22.32 31.00
CA CYS A 863 -2.19 21.63 29.77
C CYS A 863 -3.44 21.14 29.00
N VAL A 864 -3.66 21.68 27.80
CA VAL A 864 -4.83 21.39 26.97
C VAL A 864 -4.41 20.77 25.64
N THR A 865 -5.11 19.75 25.14
CA THR A 865 -4.83 19.21 23.80
C THR A 865 -6.04 19.24 22.87
N VAL A 866 -5.82 19.66 21.61
CA VAL A 866 -6.85 19.74 20.57
C VAL A 866 -6.38 19.15 19.25
N TRP A 867 -7.31 18.64 18.44
CA TRP A 867 -6.98 18.10 17.12
C TRP A 867 -6.61 19.23 16.16
N SER A 868 -5.49 19.07 15.46
CA SER A 868 -5.08 19.97 14.39
C SER A 868 -5.83 19.63 13.10
N MET A 869 -6.12 20.62 12.27
CA MET A 869 -6.62 20.40 10.91
C MET A 869 -5.58 19.62 10.08
N ASP A 870 -4.29 19.86 10.33
CA ASP A 870 -3.20 19.08 9.77
C ASP A 870 -2.89 17.85 10.66
N GLN A 871 -3.34 16.70 10.17
CA GLN A 871 -3.18 15.39 10.79
C GLN A 871 -1.96 14.61 10.24
N SER A 872 -1.08 15.20 9.42
CA SER A 872 0.03 14.52 8.73
C SER A 872 0.99 13.75 9.63
N GLN A 873 1.08 14.12 10.91
CA GLN A 873 1.93 13.49 11.92
C GLN A 873 1.15 12.60 12.91
N SER A 874 -0.17 12.49 12.79
CA SER A 874 -1.06 11.80 13.75
C SER A 874 -1.16 10.28 13.55
N GLU A 875 -1.51 9.58 14.63
CA GLU A 875 -2.00 8.19 14.57
C GLU A 875 -3.29 8.06 13.72
N TYR A 876 -4.04 9.16 13.58
CA TYR A 876 -5.24 9.22 12.73
C TYR A 876 -4.91 9.10 11.23
N ALA A 877 -3.76 9.62 10.79
CA ALA A 877 -3.25 9.44 9.43
C ALA A 877 -2.71 8.02 9.18
N LYS A 878 -2.15 7.37 10.20
CA LYS A 878 -1.63 5.98 10.12
C LYS A 878 -2.74 4.93 10.00
N MET A 879 -3.94 5.19 10.54
CA MET A 879 -5.10 4.31 10.39
C MET A 879 -5.68 4.26 8.96
N ARG A 880 -5.09 4.99 7.99
CA ARG A 880 -5.69 5.26 6.67
C ARG A 880 -4.87 4.79 5.46
N GLU A 881 -3.78 4.05 5.65
CA GLU A 881 -3.01 3.43 4.56
C GLU A 881 -3.72 2.18 3.99
N ASN A 882 -4.89 2.36 3.37
CA ASN A 882 -5.52 1.44 2.40
C ASN A 882 -6.86 2.02 1.88
N LYS A 883 -6.84 3.14 1.14
CA LYS A 883 -8.01 3.56 0.34
C LYS A 883 -7.56 4.15 -1.00
N ASP A 884 -8.05 3.54 -2.08
CA ASP A 884 -7.78 3.92 -3.48
C ASP A 884 -8.21 5.37 -3.80
N ASP A 885 -7.39 6.06 -4.59
CA ASP A 885 -7.75 7.34 -5.20
C ASP A 885 -8.91 7.17 -6.19
N VAL A 886 -10.06 7.73 -5.83
CA VAL A 886 -11.12 8.07 -6.78
C VAL A 886 -11.04 9.56 -7.04
N VAL A 887 -10.86 9.90 -8.31
CA VAL A 887 -10.90 11.25 -8.89
C VAL A 887 -12.20 11.95 -8.48
N VAL A 888 -12.06 13.06 -7.73
CA VAL A 888 -13.14 14.04 -7.55
C VAL A 888 -12.95 15.09 -8.66
N THR A 889 -13.94 15.18 -9.55
CA THR A 889 -14.02 16.24 -10.55
C THR A 889 -14.21 17.60 -9.88
N GLU A 890 -13.34 18.54 -10.22
CA GLU A 890 -13.53 19.97 -9.94
C GLU A 890 -14.89 20.45 -10.46
N GLY A 891 -15.61 21.15 -9.60
CA GLY A 891 -16.82 21.88 -9.92
C GLY A 891 -17.10 22.93 -8.85
N SER A 892 -17.19 24.19 -9.28
CA SER A 892 -17.56 25.42 -8.57
C SER A 892 -16.56 26.05 -7.58
N GLU A 893 -15.84 27.04 -8.09
CA GLU A 893 -15.50 28.23 -7.30
C GLU A 893 -16.81 28.93 -6.85
N GLY A 894 -16.89 29.33 -5.58
CA GLY A 894 -17.84 30.33 -5.09
C GLY A 894 -18.82 29.88 -4.00
N GLY A 895 -18.44 30.10 -2.72
CA GLY A 895 -19.35 30.09 -1.56
C GLY A 895 -18.86 29.18 -0.43
N GLN A 896 -18.42 29.75 0.70
CA GLN A 896 -18.25 29.00 1.94
C GLN A 896 -19.60 28.35 2.29
N SER A 897 -19.70 27.03 2.14
CA SER A 897 -20.86 26.30 2.61
C SER A 897 -20.82 26.32 4.14
N GLU A 898 -21.77 27.02 4.76
CA GLU A 898 -21.95 27.07 6.21
C GLU A 898 -22.42 25.72 6.80
N ARG A 899 -22.37 24.62 6.06
CA ARG A 899 -22.87 23.29 6.45
C ARG A 899 -21.75 22.37 6.92
N LEU A 900 -22.02 21.57 7.95
CA LEU A 900 -21.16 20.52 8.48
C LEU A 900 -21.02 19.38 7.47
N LYS A 901 -19.77 19.08 7.08
CA LYS A 901 -19.45 17.91 6.25
C LYS A 901 -19.21 16.67 7.11
N VAL A 902 -19.53 15.50 6.55
CA VAL A 902 -19.05 14.21 7.09
C VAL A 902 -17.67 13.95 6.54
N HIS A 903 -16.73 13.69 7.43
CA HIS A 903 -15.36 13.38 7.08
C HIS A 903 -15.27 12.00 6.43
N ASP A 904 -14.69 11.94 5.23
CA ASP A 904 -14.73 10.77 4.35
C ASP A 904 -13.60 9.74 4.59
N GLY A 905 -12.64 10.06 5.46
CA GLY A 905 -11.45 9.25 5.62
C GLY A 905 -10.16 9.86 5.09
N LYS A 906 -10.17 11.10 4.55
CA LYS A 906 -9.01 11.79 3.96
C LYS A 906 -8.62 13.06 4.76
N ASP A 907 -8.09 14.10 4.12
CA ASP A 907 -7.72 15.34 4.80
C ASP A 907 -8.95 16.14 5.24
N PHE A 908 -8.82 16.90 6.33
CA PHE A 908 -9.89 17.76 6.81
C PHE A 908 -10.06 18.97 5.89
N GLU A 909 -11.19 19.06 5.19
CA GLU A 909 -11.52 20.20 4.31
C GLU A 909 -12.17 21.37 5.07
N GLN A 910 -12.65 21.14 6.30
CA GLN A 910 -13.41 22.08 7.13
C GLN A 910 -13.00 21.93 8.60
N GLN A 911 -13.03 23.04 9.36
CA GLN A 911 -12.72 23.02 10.80
C GLN A 911 -13.82 22.35 11.62
N ASP A 912 -15.06 22.77 11.41
CA ASP A 912 -16.25 22.18 12.01
C ASP A 912 -16.75 21.00 11.17
N VAL A 913 -16.60 19.77 11.66
CA VAL A 913 -16.79 18.56 10.85
C VAL A 913 -17.36 17.40 11.69
N LEU A 914 -18.07 16.50 11.03
CA LEU A 914 -18.56 15.25 11.62
C LEU A 914 -17.61 14.09 11.30
N VAL A 915 -17.04 13.47 12.32
CA VAL A 915 -16.07 12.38 12.21
C VAL A 915 -16.71 11.02 12.51
N PRO A 916 -16.69 10.04 11.58
CA PRO A 916 -17.28 8.73 11.80
C PRO A 916 -16.49 7.86 12.79
N TRP A 917 -17.21 7.03 13.54
CA TRP A 917 -16.72 6.03 14.48
C TRP A 917 -17.49 4.72 14.31
N THR A 918 -16.83 3.65 13.89
CA THR A 918 -17.46 2.35 13.62
C THR A 918 -17.18 1.37 14.75
N ILE A 919 -18.20 0.59 15.14
CA ILE A 919 -18.12 -0.49 16.13
C ILE A 919 -18.21 -1.83 15.36
N ASP A 920 -17.19 -2.68 15.44
CA ASP A 920 -17.09 -3.87 14.60
C ASP A 920 -17.96 -5.07 15.07
N GLN A 921 -18.24 -5.97 14.11
CA GLN A 921 -19.20 -7.10 14.04
C GLN A 921 -20.62 -6.79 13.53
N LYS A 922 -21.15 -5.56 13.67
CA LYS A 922 -22.47 -5.19 13.11
C LYS A 922 -22.41 -4.09 12.05
N GLY A 923 -21.28 -3.38 11.92
CA GLY A 923 -21.12 -2.30 10.94
C GLY A 923 -21.88 -1.02 11.30
N GLU A 924 -22.24 -0.84 12.57
CA GLU A 924 -22.86 0.38 13.07
C GLU A 924 -21.82 1.50 13.17
N THR A 925 -22.16 2.69 12.64
CA THR A 925 -21.27 3.84 12.57
C THR A 925 -21.96 5.06 13.19
N PHE A 926 -21.28 5.73 14.12
CA PHE A 926 -21.72 6.96 14.78
C PHE A 926 -20.91 8.16 14.30
N LEU A 927 -21.53 9.33 14.18
CA LEU A 927 -20.85 10.57 13.76
C LEU A 927 -20.59 11.46 14.97
N ARG A 928 -19.38 12.01 15.11
CA ARG A 928 -19.00 12.88 16.22
C ARG A 928 -18.60 14.27 15.76
N TYR A 929 -18.99 15.31 16.49
CA TYR A 929 -18.58 16.68 16.16
C TYR A 929 -17.16 16.99 16.64
N TYR A 930 -16.37 17.58 15.74
CA TYR A 930 -15.03 18.07 15.98
C TYR A 930 -14.89 19.49 15.40
N HIS A 931 -14.30 20.38 16.19
CA HIS A 931 -13.67 21.61 15.73
C HIS A 931 -12.16 21.39 15.65
N VAL A 932 -11.63 21.12 14.45
CA VAL A 932 -10.19 20.95 14.24
C VAL A 932 -9.52 22.31 14.06
N PHE A 933 -8.44 22.51 14.81
CA PHE A 933 -7.77 23.80 14.96
C PHE A 933 -6.79 24.05 13.82
N ARG A 934 -6.75 25.29 13.33
CA ARG A 934 -5.70 25.75 12.41
C ARG A 934 -4.45 26.18 13.16
N GLU A 935 -3.34 26.28 12.45
CA GLU A 935 -2.11 26.86 12.99
C GLU A 935 -2.37 28.31 13.46
N GLY A 936 -1.93 28.67 14.66
CA GLY A 936 -2.14 29.99 15.27
C GLY A 936 -3.49 30.19 15.98
N GLU A 937 -4.47 29.32 15.78
CA GLU A 937 -5.80 29.49 16.38
C GLU A 937 -5.82 29.15 17.88
N ALA A 938 -5.07 28.11 18.27
CA ALA A 938 -4.96 27.70 19.66
C ALA A 938 -4.30 28.80 20.51
N GLU A 939 -3.28 29.44 19.96
CA GLU A 939 -2.57 30.59 20.51
C GLU A 939 -3.53 31.76 20.69
N HIS A 940 -4.24 32.13 19.63
CA HIS A 940 -5.22 33.22 19.66
C HIS A 940 -6.32 33.01 20.71
N LEU A 941 -6.79 31.77 20.85
CA LEU A 941 -7.79 31.42 21.86
C LEU A 941 -7.27 31.66 23.28
N VAL A 942 -6.03 31.25 23.59
CA VAL A 942 -5.43 31.44 24.92
C VAL A 942 -5.11 32.90 25.20
N GLU A 943 -4.58 33.64 24.22
CA GLU A 943 -4.29 35.08 24.34
C GLU A 943 -5.56 35.92 24.56
N SER A 944 -6.72 35.43 24.13
CA SER A 944 -8.00 36.10 24.35
C SER A 944 -8.52 36.02 25.80
N VAL A 945 -7.87 35.23 26.67
CA VAL A 945 -8.27 35.00 28.06
C VAL A 945 -7.46 35.89 29.02
N ASP A 946 -8.17 36.69 29.81
CA ASP A 946 -7.53 37.59 30.78
C ASP A 946 -6.84 36.82 31.93
N GLY A 947 -5.68 37.32 32.39
CA GLY A 947 -4.93 36.71 33.50
C GLY A 947 -4.21 35.40 33.15
N CYS A 948 -4.00 35.17 31.85
CA CYS A 948 -3.34 33.99 31.30
C CYS A 948 -2.04 34.39 30.58
N GLU A 949 -0.96 33.66 30.82
CA GLU A 949 0.28 33.73 30.04
C GLU A 949 0.45 32.42 29.27
N MET A 950 0.56 32.49 27.95
CA MET A 950 0.88 31.32 27.13
C MET A 950 2.36 30.96 27.30
N ILE A 951 2.63 29.73 27.71
CA ILE A 951 4.00 29.24 27.95
C ILE A 951 4.55 28.55 26.69
N SER A 952 3.76 27.66 26.09
CA SER A 952 4.15 26.94 24.87
C SER A 952 2.95 26.36 24.15
N VAL A 953 3.03 26.32 22.81
CA VAL A 953 2.19 25.49 21.96
C VAL A 953 3.09 24.55 21.18
N GLU A 954 2.92 23.25 21.41
CA GLU A 954 3.67 22.20 20.73
C GLU A 954 2.71 21.40 19.84
N LYS A 955 3.23 20.81 18.77
CA LYS A 955 2.46 19.87 17.93
C LYS A 955 3.02 18.46 18.12
N GLU A 956 2.19 17.54 18.60
CA GLU A 956 2.52 16.12 18.75
C GLU A 956 1.41 15.30 18.12
N GLN A 957 1.76 14.43 17.17
CA GLN A 957 0.82 13.45 16.60
C GLN A 957 -0.51 14.08 16.10
N GLY A 958 -0.43 15.20 15.36
CA GLY A 958 -1.60 15.93 14.83
C GLY A 958 -2.53 16.52 15.89
N ASN A 959 -2.02 16.72 17.11
CA ASN A 959 -2.66 17.48 18.16
C ASN A 959 -1.81 18.71 18.49
N TYR A 960 -2.44 19.84 18.75
CA TYR A 960 -1.80 20.95 19.47
C TYR A 960 -1.87 20.68 20.97
N ILE A 961 -0.75 20.88 21.65
CA ILE A 961 -0.59 20.77 23.10
C ILE A 961 -0.24 22.14 23.61
N ILE A 962 -1.15 22.71 24.40
CA ILE A 962 -1.13 24.09 24.82
C ILE A 962 -0.84 24.10 26.31
N ILE A 963 0.26 24.73 26.70
CA ILE A 963 0.61 24.97 28.10
C ILE A 963 0.48 26.46 28.38
N ALA A 964 -0.31 26.80 29.39
CA ALA A 964 -0.52 28.17 29.82
C ALA A 964 -0.44 28.28 31.35
N GLN A 965 -0.12 29.47 31.84
CA GLN A 965 0.07 29.75 33.27
C GLN A 965 -0.86 30.87 33.70
N LYS A 966 -1.40 30.75 34.92
CA LYS A 966 -2.18 31.82 35.54
C LYS A 966 -1.27 32.90 36.14
N ILE A 967 -1.54 34.16 35.83
CA ILE A 967 -0.79 35.33 36.36
C ILE A 967 -1.38 35.83 37.68
#